data_AF-A0A162JAU9-F1
#
_entry.id   AF-A0A162JAU9-F1
#
_cell.length_a   1.000
_cell.length_b   1.000
_cell.length_c   1.000
_cell.angle_alpha   90.00
_cell.angle_beta   90.00
_cell.angle_gamma   90.00
#
_symmetry.space_group_name_H-M   'P 1'
#
loop_
_entity.id
_entity.type
_entity.pdbx_description
1 polymer ?
#
loop_
_entity_poly.entity_id
_entity_poly.type
_entity_poly.pdbx_seq_one_letter_code
_entity_poly.pdbx_strand_id
1 'polypeptide(L)'
;MSKLNPLLLATTIAQLTLPTELPTFSANFQLIAHVKSPNTTQFAAGIENWEVASLPASGCHEPIILKKPCANGTASGTTFWFDAQTTGVAYGDGENTKMLLIPKGGHGERALGMDCKKGTPGVEVIKREDGPQLVHGHNGTFYVCPRRVRSQGVAQLLYRQSDEPLPYMCADVALKVPPESKIQFDTSFAEARRQTPDIEKHLRKAVEDLNPLRVLGLFKQITPIDCELLGLNHPESRPEMFLWQYLPAPPVCIRPSVAQENASNEDDLTTKLADIVWVSGMIRSALQKGSSIQTIMEQWEYLHTQVAMYVNSDVPGLQQAGFGKAIRGLCQRLKGKQGRFRGNLSGKRVDFSGRTVISPDPNLSIEEVAVPELIAKRMTYPEKVQRHNIQKLQTCIRNGPNIWPGAQCVLKKSDGGYKISLQFATTEKVARELTFGDTVERHIEDGDIVLFNRQPSLHKLSIMSHFAKVRPWKTFRLNECVCNPYNADFDGDEMNLHIPQTEEARAEAMTLMGVRHNLITPKSGEPIIAATQDFITAAFLLSSKDRFFDRKTFTTICVYMLEGHTAFDVPPPAIIVPRALWTGKQVFHVLMRPNKQSPVMVNLDAKCKSFTASPGCCPDMDPDDGWLSIRNSEVMCGRMDKSTIGAGRKDSLFYAILRDYGSDQAVTAMDRLARLCARYLTSQGFSIGVGDVFPTTQLDLEKKRLITKAYAQCDNIIATFTLGKLEKAAGCNMEETLENSISGILSKVRQQAGQYCIDTLSHHNTPLIMAKSGSKGSTINVAQMVALVGQQIIGGQRVSDGFQDRTLPLFHKNARQPDSKGFVKNSFYSGLLPTEFLFHAVSGREGLVDTAVKTAETGYMSRRLMKSLEDLSTQYDDTVRTSGGAIVQFQYGADKLDPADMEGPGTPVHFQRTWTHAESLTLNEGEPSLMPHEIQGLCKSMLEVERERFSRKGLLRNEELDYEDCSDYAIDEHEGGRSFLRSIESYINSLASKVGKVRAVAGFDNSNSSVRNAIAQGHINRTAKISATTLRLFIKFCLEKFKKAHVEPGHPVGAVGA
;
A
#
# COMPACT_ATOMS: atom_id res chain seq x y z
N MET A 1 29.01 51.08 -14.34
CA MET A 1 28.11 51.60 -15.40
C MET A 1 27.33 50.43 -16.00
N SER A 2 26.17 50.72 -16.61
CA SER A 2 25.42 49.88 -17.57
C SER A 2 25.14 48.39 -17.23
N LYS A 3 24.12 48.17 -16.37
CA LYS A 3 22.91 47.36 -16.67
C LYS A 3 21.94 47.39 -15.49
N LEU A 4 20.97 48.31 -15.54
CA LEU A 4 19.80 48.32 -14.65
C LEU A 4 18.59 47.69 -15.36
N ASN A 5 17.86 46.83 -14.64
CA ASN A 5 16.47 46.40 -14.89
C ASN A 5 16.17 45.60 -16.19
N PRO A 6 15.13 44.73 -16.19
CA PRO A 6 13.98 44.70 -15.28
C PRO A 6 13.95 43.50 -14.31
N LEU A 7 13.88 43.81 -13.02
CA LEU A 7 13.50 42.88 -11.95
C LEU A 7 12.44 43.58 -11.06
N LEU A 8 11.24 43.74 -11.62
CA LEU A 8 10.09 44.44 -11.01
C LEU A 8 8.81 44.00 -11.75
N LEU A 9 7.94 43.27 -11.05
CA LEU A 9 6.60 42.72 -11.39
C LEU A 9 6.49 41.23 -11.01
N ALA A 10 6.31 40.95 -9.71
CA ALA A 10 6.00 39.61 -9.19
C ALA A 10 5.15 39.68 -7.90
N THR A 11 4.18 40.60 -7.88
CA THR A 11 3.32 40.91 -6.72
C THR A 11 1.85 40.95 -7.18
N THR A 12 1.19 39.79 -7.14
CA THR A 12 -0.27 39.58 -7.33
C THR A 12 -0.95 40.53 -8.32
N ILE A 13 -0.67 40.35 -9.62
CA ILE A 13 -1.53 40.83 -10.70
C ILE A 13 -2.16 39.61 -11.36
N ALA A 14 -3.48 39.45 -11.21
CA ALA A 14 -4.25 38.57 -12.08
C ALA A 14 -4.37 39.25 -13.46
N GLN A 15 -3.31 39.16 -14.26
CA GLN A 15 -3.41 39.49 -15.67
C GLN A 15 -4.36 38.47 -16.31
N LEU A 16 -5.50 38.95 -16.82
CA LEU A 16 -6.23 38.24 -17.85
C LEU A 16 -5.32 38.19 -19.08
N THR A 17 -4.56 37.11 -19.20
CA THR A 17 -3.74 36.78 -20.36
C THR A 17 -4.65 36.45 -21.54
N LEU A 18 -5.22 37.48 -22.16
CA LEU A 18 -5.36 37.47 -23.61
C LEU A 18 -3.96 37.24 -24.18
N PRO A 19 -3.78 36.30 -25.14
CA PRO A 19 -2.44 35.88 -25.58
C PRO A 19 -1.63 37.07 -26.10
N THR A 20 -0.58 37.42 -25.35
CA THR A 20 0.33 38.52 -25.68
C THR A 20 1.35 38.10 -26.72
N GLU A 21 0.89 37.86 -27.95
CA GLU A 21 1.74 37.88 -29.14
C GLU A 21 0.90 38.13 -30.40
N LEU A 22 0.52 39.40 -30.60
CA LEU A 22 0.34 39.92 -31.96
C LEU A 22 1.74 39.98 -32.58
N PRO A 23 2.04 39.23 -33.66
CA PRO A 23 3.34 39.34 -34.32
C PRO A 23 3.52 40.76 -34.84
N THR A 24 4.45 41.50 -34.26
CA THR A 24 4.95 42.74 -34.84
C THR A 24 5.75 42.38 -36.08
N PHE A 25 5.18 42.66 -37.26
CA PHE A 25 5.92 42.59 -38.52
C PHE A 25 7.12 43.54 -38.46
N SER A 26 8.30 43.00 -38.21
CA SER A 26 9.56 43.70 -38.40
C SER A 26 9.79 43.96 -39.90
N ALA A 27 10.56 45.00 -40.24
CA ALA A 27 10.76 45.47 -41.61
C ALA A 27 11.46 44.49 -42.59
N ASN A 28 11.75 43.25 -42.18
CA ASN A 28 12.36 42.19 -43.00
C ASN A 28 11.46 40.95 -43.05
N PHE A 29 10.30 41.05 -43.71
CA PHE A 29 9.40 39.89 -43.90
C PHE A 29 9.70 39.20 -45.23
N GLN A 30 10.31 38.01 -45.18
CA GLN A 30 10.45 37.12 -46.34
C GLN A 30 9.24 36.20 -46.44
N LEU A 31 8.62 36.16 -47.63
CA LEU A 31 7.44 35.32 -47.89
C LEU A 31 7.89 33.95 -48.42
N ILE A 32 8.13 32.99 -47.53
CA ILE A 32 8.53 31.62 -47.88
C ILE A 32 7.27 30.73 -47.96
N ALA A 33 6.86 30.38 -49.18
CA ALA A 33 5.73 29.50 -49.44
C ALA A 33 6.19 28.06 -49.71
N HIS A 34 6.20 27.21 -48.68
CA HIS A 34 6.42 25.77 -48.85
C HIS A 34 5.11 25.01 -49.01
N VAL A 35 4.80 24.61 -50.25
CA VAL A 35 3.73 23.66 -50.56
C VAL A 35 4.23 22.22 -50.34
N LYS A 36 3.51 21.44 -49.54
CA LYS A 36 3.56 19.97 -49.57
C LYS A 36 2.15 19.39 -49.65
N SER A 37 1.75 19.06 -50.87
CA SER A 37 0.65 18.14 -51.19
C SER A 37 1.24 17.00 -52.05
N PRO A 38 0.73 15.75 -52.00
CA PRO A 38 1.53 14.58 -52.40
C PRO A 38 1.83 14.40 -53.89
N ASN A 39 1.22 15.19 -54.77
CA ASN A 39 1.31 15.00 -56.22
C ASN A 39 2.17 16.11 -56.89
N THR A 40 3.33 15.66 -57.38
CA THR A 40 4.26 16.26 -58.35
C THR A 40 3.55 16.94 -59.55
N THR A 41 4.10 17.92 -60.29
CA THR A 41 5.50 18.42 -60.43
C THR A 41 5.51 19.80 -61.10
N GLN A 42 6.55 20.60 -60.87
CA GLN A 42 7.02 21.70 -61.76
C GLN A 42 6.00 22.73 -62.27
N PHE A 43 5.96 23.89 -61.62
CA PHE A 43 6.31 25.14 -62.31
C PHE A 43 6.88 26.16 -61.32
N ALA A 44 8.04 26.73 -61.63
CA ALA A 44 8.77 27.62 -60.73
C ALA A 44 8.85 29.03 -61.31
N ALA A 45 8.27 30.00 -60.59
CA ALA A 45 8.46 31.42 -60.82
C ALA A 45 8.40 32.13 -59.46
N GLY A 46 9.48 32.03 -58.68
CA GLY A 46 9.56 32.61 -57.34
C GLY A 46 9.53 34.14 -57.37
N ILE A 47 8.52 34.74 -56.75
CA ILE A 47 8.47 36.17 -56.44
C ILE A 47 9.09 36.36 -55.04
N GLU A 48 10.37 36.05 -54.93
CA GLU A 48 11.14 36.25 -53.69
C GLU A 48 11.81 37.63 -53.70
N ASN A 49 11.82 38.29 -52.53
CA ASN A 49 12.52 39.54 -52.23
C ASN A 49 12.05 40.84 -52.94
N TRP A 50 10.87 40.92 -53.56
CA TRP A 50 10.40 42.19 -54.15
C TRP A 50 10.05 43.25 -53.08
N GLU A 51 10.43 44.51 -53.32
CA GLU A 51 10.19 45.63 -52.42
C GLU A 51 8.95 46.44 -52.82
N VAL A 52 8.18 46.89 -51.84
CA VAL A 52 7.05 47.82 -52.04
C VAL A 52 7.62 49.23 -52.17
N ALA A 53 7.51 49.85 -53.35
CA ALA A 53 8.14 51.14 -53.61
C ALA A 53 7.37 52.33 -53.02
N SER A 54 6.05 52.20 -52.90
CA SER A 54 5.16 53.15 -52.21
C SER A 54 3.85 52.47 -51.83
N LEU A 55 3.19 53.00 -50.79
CA LEU A 55 1.80 52.68 -50.45
C LEU A 55 0.92 53.92 -50.71
N PRO A 56 -0.36 53.76 -51.11
CA PRO A 56 -1.26 54.88 -51.34
C PRO A 56 -1.45 55.76 -50.10
N ALA A 57 -1.45 57.09 -50.28
CA ALA A 57 -1.63 58.02 -49.18
C ALA A 57 -3.12 58.26 -48.82
N SER A 58 -4.05 57.98 -49.73
CA SER A 58 -5.49 58.13 -49.48
C SER A 58 -6.38 57.34 -50.45
N GLY A 59 -7.15 56.37 -49.92
CA GLY A 59 -8.32 55.80 -50.61
C GLY A 59 -8.04 54.62 -51.55
N CYS A 60 -9.08 53.82 -51.81
CA CYS A 60 -9.01 52.48 -52.40
C CYS A 60 -8.92 52.43 -53.94
N HIS A 61 -8.39 53.48 -54.60
CA HIS A 61 -8.39 53.58 -56.07
C HIS A 61 -7.02 53.89 -56.71
N GLU A 62 -5.94 53.89 -55.94
CA GLU A 62 -4.56 53.98 -56.46
C GLU A 62 -3.89 52.60 -56.57
N PRO A 63 -3.07 52.34 -57.61
CA PRO A 63 -2.40 51.06 -57.81
C PRO A 63 -1.21 50.85 -56.86
N ILE A 64 -0.96 49.60 -56.46
CA ILE A 64 0.23 49.21 -55.70
C ILE A 64 1.38 48.95 -56.68
N ILE A 65 2.53 49.60 -56.46
CA ILE A 65 3.74 49.46 -57.29
C ILE A 65 4.77 48.59 -56.56
N LEU A 66 5.06 47.42 -57.12
CA LEU A 66 6.08 46.50 -56.62
C LEU A 66 7.34 46.58 -57.50
N LYS A 67 8.52 46.67 -56.87
CA LYS A 67 9.82 46.66 -57.56
C LYS A 67 10.54 45.34 -57.31
N LYS A 68 11.05 44.73 -58.38
CA LYS A 68 12.00 43.63 -58.31
C LYS A 68 13.39 44.17 -57.93
N PRO A 69 14.15 43.51 -57.04
CA PRO A 69 15.54 43.89 -56.81
C PRO A 69 16.38 43.41 -57.99
N CYS A 70 17.09 44.34 -58.63
CA CYS A 70 18.16 44.04 -59.56
C CYS A 70 19.46 44.60 -58.97
N ALA A 71 20.55 43.82 -59.03
CA ALA A 71 21.81 44.17 -58.39
C ALA A 71 22.48 45.46 -58.93
N ASN A 72 22.03 45.97 -60.09
CA ASN A 72 22.59 47.12 -60.80
C ASN A 72 21.54 48.22 -61.09
N GLY A 73 21.02 48.87 -60.05
CA GLY A 73 20.59 50.28 -60.10
C GLY A 73 19.34 50.70 -60.91
N THR A 74 18.73 49.85 -61.74
CA THR A 74 17.48 50.18 -62.47
C THR A 74 16.55 48.97 -62.59
N ALA A 75 15.24 49.17 -62.43
CA ALA A 75 14.21 48.15 -62.65
C ALA A 75 12.85 48.80 -63.01
N SER A 76 12.19 48.27 -64.04
CA SER A 76 10.77 48.52 -64.33
C SER A 76 9.87 47.75 -63.34
N GLY A 77 8.68 48.28 -63.06
CA GLY A 77 7.72 47.66 -62.13
C GLY A 77 6.43 47.23 -62.84
N THR A 78 5.97 46.01 -62.56
CA THR A 78 4.70 45.47 -63.05
C THR A 78 3.55 45.95 -62.18
N THR A 79 2.45 46.38 -62.81
CA THR A 79 1.30 46.96 -62.12
C THR A 79 0.11 45.99 -62.12
N PHE A 80 -0.64 45.97 -61.02
CA PHE A 80 -1.82 45.14 -60.81
C PHE A 80 -3.03 46.04 -60.53
N TRP A 81 -4.17 45.72 -61.16
CA TRP A 81 -5.43 46.43 -61.00
C TRP A 81 -6.51 45.45 -60.55
N PHE A 82 -7.31 45.86 -59.57
CA PHE A 82 -8.50 45.13 -59.12
C PHE A 82 -9.73 45.93 -59.50
N ASP A 83 -10.67 45.31 -60.21
CA ASP A 83 -11.98 45.90 -60.47
C ASP A 83 -13.01 45.35 -59.47
N ALA A 84 -13.56 46.26 -58.66
CA ALA A 84 -14.55 45.95 -57.65
C ALA A 84 -15.92 45.55 -58.23
N GLN A 85 -16.22 45.85 -59.50
CA GLN A 85 -17.52 45.55 -60.12
C GLN A 85 -17.56 44.14 -60.74
N THR A 86 -16.47 43.69 -61.36
CA THR A 86 -16.42 42.39 -62.06
C THR A 86 -15.82 41.25 -61.23
N THR A 87 -15.22 41.55 -60.06
CA THR A 87 -14.46 40.58 -59.24
C THR A 87 -13.29 39.91 -59.97
N GLY A 88 -12.76 40.57 -61.01
CA GLY A 88 -11.60 40.14 -61.76
C GLY A 88 -10.31 40.86 -61.39
N VAL A 89 -9.19 40.19 -61.58
CA VAL A 89 -7.83 40.74 -61.39
C VAL A 89 -7.18 40.96 -62.74
N ALA A 90 -6.64 42.16 -62.97
CA ALA A 90 -5.92 42.53 -64.18
C ALA A 90 -4.44 42.82 -63.88
N TYR A 91 -3.52 42.37 -64.73
CA TYR A 91 -2.07 42.59 -64.54
C TYR A 91 -1.32 42.85 -65.85
N GLY A 92 -0.27 43.68 -65.80
CA GLY A 92 0.56 44.02 -66.96
C GLY A 92 1.55 45.19 -66.76
N ASP A 93 2.51 45.31 -67.68
CA ASP A 93 3.54 46.37 -67.71
C ASP A 93 3.09 47.60 -68.56
N GLY A 94 1.82 47.99 -68.45
CA GLY A 94 1.25 49.17 -69.14
C GLY A 94 0.80 48.97 -70.59
N GLU A 95 1.46 48.10 -71.37
CA GLU A 95 1.11 47.89 -72.80
C GLU A 95 0.38 46.56 -73.11
N ASN A 96 0.29 45.63 -72.17
CA ASN A 96 -0.43 44.35 -72.34
C ASN A 96 -1.09 43.90 -71.03
N THR A 97 -2.42 43.74 -71.02
CA THR A 97 -3.20 43.39 -69.81
C THR A 97 -3.97 42.07 -69.97
N LYS A 98 -4.04 41.24 -68.91
CA LYS A 98 -4.82 39.97 -68.87
C LYS A 98 -5.75 39.91 -67.65
N MET A 99 -6.91 39.24 -67.74
CA MET A 99 -8.02 39.26 -66.75
C MET A 99 -8.61 37.86 -66.44
N LEU A 100 -9.25 37.66 -65.26
CA LEU A 100 -9.84 36.41 -64.72
C LEU A 100 -11.24 36.65 -64.07
N LEU A 101 -12.21 35.70 -64.10
CA LEU A 101 -13.63 35.86 -63.62
C LEU A 101 -14.32 34.54 -63.10
N ILE A 102 -15.36 34.59 -62.22
CA ILE A 102 -16.10 33.42 -61.60
C ILE A 102 -17.62 33.73 -61.27
N PRO A 103 -18.64 32.79 -61.32
CA PRO A 103 -20.12 33.05 -61.19
C PRO A 103 -20.94 32.44 -59.98
N LYS A 104 -22.30 32.62 -59.86
CA LYS A 104 -23.21 32.39 -58.65
C LYS A 104 -24.69 31.88 -58.88
N GLY A 105 -25.42 31.36 -57.84
CA GLY A 105 -26.88 31.64 -57.52
C GLY A 105 -27.91 30.53 -57.05
N GLY A 106 -28.87 30.83 -56.10
CA GLY A 106 -30.21 30.11 -55.90
C GLY A 106 -30.83 29.62 -54.51
N HIS A 107 -31.68 30.42 -53.80
CA HIS A 107 -32.72 30.07 -52.73
C HIS A 107 -32.28 29.62 -51.29
N GLY A 108 -33.10 29.45 -50.19
CA GLY A 108 -34.58 29.48 -49.87
C GLY A 108 -34.96 29.49 -48.34
N GLU A 109 -36.22 29.18 -47.88
CA GLU A 109 -36.78 29.44 -46.49
C GLU A 109 -37.28 28.23 -45.61
N ARG A 110 -37.26 28.37 -44.25
CA ARG A 110 -38.37 28.05 -43.29
C ARG A 110 -38.06 28.44 -41.82
N ALA A 111 -39.09 28.66 -41.00
CA ALA A 111 -38.99 29.17 -39.62
C ALA A 111 -39.38 28.15 -38.52
N LEU A 112 -38.85 28.33 -37.30
CA LEU A 112 -39.41 27.81 -36.03
C LEU A 112 -38.78 28.54 -34.82
N GLY A 113 -39.62 29.03 -33.90
CA GLY A 113 -39.19 29.53 -32.59
C GLY A 113 -39.33 28.44 -31.52
N MET A 114 -38.52 28.50 -30.45
CA MET A 114 -38.69 27.64 -29.27
C MET A 114 -39.09 28.43 -28.04
N ASP A 115 -40.05 27.86 -27.32
CA ASP A 115 -40.77 28.44 -26.19
C ASP A 115 -40.34 27.74 -24.88
N CYS A 116 -40.08 28.50 -23.82
CA CYS A 116 -39.38 28.02 -22.63
C CYS A 116 -40.28 27.29 -21.61
N LYS A 117 -41.05 26.27 -22.04
CA LYS A 117 -42.07 25.61 -21.18
C LYS A 117 -42.15 24.07 -21.20
N LYS A 118 -41.16 23.37 -21.76
CA LYS A 118 -41.06 21.90 -21.62
C LYS A 118 -39.63 21.49 -21.29
N GLY A 119 -39.45 20.74 -20.19
CA GLY A 119 -38.16 20.19 -19.81
C GLY A 119 -37.74 19.05 -20.74
N THR A 120 -36.48 19.03 -21.13
CA THR A 120 -35.85 17.95 -21.90
C THR A 120 -34.99 17.09 -20.96
N PRO A 121 -35.19 15.76 -20.91
CA PRO A 121 -34.29 14.86 -20.18
C PRO A 121 -32.95 14.70 -20.91
N GLY A 122 -31.89 14.37 -20.17
CA GLY A 122 -30.56 14.09 -20.73
C GLY A 122 -29.49 15.19 -20.55
N VAL A 123 -29.63 16.05 -19.54
CA VAL A 123 -28.56 16.99 -19.12
C VAL A 123 -28.04 16.54 -17.76
N GLU A 124 -26.81 16.03 -17.71
CA GLU A 124 -26.12 15.69 -16.46
C GLU A 124 -25.07 16.74 -16.10
N VAL A 125 -24.90 16.99 -14.80
CA VAL A 125 -23.99 18.00 -14.25
C VAL A 125 -22.90 17.30 -13.45
N ILE A 126 -21.68 17.28 -13.98
CA ILE A 126 -20.52 16.76 -13.27
C ILE A 126 -19.99 17.86 -12.35
N LYS A 127 -20.07 17.65 -11.03
CA LYS A 127 -19.41 18.50 -10.04
C LYS A 127 -17.90 18.26 -10.08
N ARG A 128 -17.11 19.34 -10.07
CA ARG A 128 -15.69 19.35 -9.74
C ARG A 128 -15.46 20.35 -8.61
N GLU A 129 -14.54 20.03 -7.70
CA GLU A 129 -14.31 20.83 -6.49
C GLU A 129 -13.48 22.09 -6.75
N ASP A 130 -12.73 22.15 -7.87
CA ASP A 130 -11.83 23.25 -8.22
C ASP A 130 -12.24 24.01 -9.52
N GLY A 131 -13.52 24.40 -9.68
CA GLY A 131 -13.91 25.32 -10.76
C GLY A 131 -15.40 25.40 -11.11
N PRO A 132 -15.81 26.39 -11.92
CA PRO A 132 -17.21 26.59 -12.31
C PRO A 132 -17.75 25.49 -13.23
N GLN A 133 -19.05 25.24 -13.13
CA GLN A 133 -19.73 24.11 -13.77
C GLN A 133 -19.75 24.21 -15.30
N LEU A 134 -19.47 23.09 -15.97
CA LEU A 134 -19.57 22.94 -17.42
C LEU A 134 -20.71 21.98 -17.76
N VAL A 135 -21.68 22.46 -18.54
CA VAL A 135 -22.71 21.60 -19.16
C VAL A 135 -22.21 21.16 -20.53
N HIS A 136 -22.13 19.85 -20.77
CA HIS A 136 -21.68 19.30 -22.05
C HIS A 136 -22.86 18.80 -22.89
N GLY A 137 -22.87 19.18 -24.17
CA GLY A 137 -23.65 18.46 -25.19
C GLY A 137 -22.86 17.28 -25.74
N HIS A 138 -23.54 16.30 -26.34
CA HIS A 138 -22.92 15.09 -26.90
C HIS A 138 -21.93 15.37 -28.08
N ASN A 139 -21.86 16.62 -28.54
CA ASN A 139 -21.04 17.11 -29.65
C ASN A 139 -19.85 17.99 -29.20
N GLY A 140 -19.44 17.91 -27.93
CA GLY A 140 -18.17 18.48 -27.45
C GLY A 140 -18.06 20.02 -27.40
N THR A 141 -19.19 20.74 -27.40
CA THR A 141 -19.25 22.21 -27.36
C THR A 141 -19.73 22.72 -26.01
N PHE A 142 -19.11 23.80 -25.52
CA PHE A 142 -19.42 24.47 -24.24
C PHE A 142 -20.21 25.77 -24.48
N TYR A 143 -21.11 26.13 -23.57
CA TYR A 143 -21.89 27.37 -23.65
C TYR A 143 -21.72 28.23 -22.40
N VAL A 144 -21.52 29.54 -22.60
CA VAL A 144 -21.66 30.60 -21.59
C VAL A 144 -22.69 31.60 -22.13
N CYS A 145 -23.66 32.02 -21.31
CA CYS A 145 -24.82 32.79 -21.77
C CYS A 145 -24.61 34.32 -21.67
N PRO A 146 -24.69 35.10 -22.78
CA PRO A 146 -24.64 36.55 -22.75
C PRO A 146 -26.00 37.20 -23.13
N ARG A 147 -26.61 37.94 -22.20
CA ARG A 147 -27.76 38.86 -22.40
C ARG A 147 -27.56 40.03 -21.44
N ARG A 148 -27.62 41.33 -21.77
CA ARG A 148 -28.15 42.16 -22.90
C ARG A 148 -27.16 43.34 -23.16
N VAL A 149 -27.16 44.18 -24.21
CA VAL A 149 -27.83 44.32 -25.54
C VAL A 149 -26.89 45.23 -26.38
N ARG A 150 -26.40 44.81 -27.56
CA ARG A 150 -26.90 45.08 -28.94
C ARG A 150 -27.00 46.54 -29.43
N SER A 151 -26.12 46.88 -30.38
CA SER A 151 -26.34 47.80 -31.53
C SER A 151 -25.13 47.67 -32.49
N GLN A 152 -25.20 47.37 -33.79
CA GLN A 152 -26.23 46.85 -34.71
C GLN A 152 -25.52 45.78 -35.61
N GLY A 153 -26.19 44.75 -36.14
CA GLY A 153 -26.77 44.82 -37.49
C GLY A 153 -25.94 44.04 -38.53
N VAL A 154 -26.10 42.71 -38.59
CA VAL A 154 -25.42 41.84 -39.58
C VAL A 154 -26.42 41.43 -40.66
N ALA A 155 -26.08 41.66 -41.93
CA ALA A 155 -26.76 41.09 -43.09
C ALA A 155 -25.84 40.07 -43.76
N GLN A 156 -26.24 38.79 -43.76
CA GLN A 156 -25.52 37.71 -44.46
C GLN A 156 -26.24 37.37 -45.77
N LEU A 157 -25.47 37.22 -46.84
CA LEU A 157 -25.89 36.54 -48.08
C LEU A 157 -25.07 35.25 -48.21
N LEU A 158 -25.70 34.13 -47.88
CA LEU A 158 -25.14 32.80 -48.11
C LEU A 158 -25.39 32.38 -49.56
N TYR A 159 -24.45 31.63 -50.15
CA TYR A 159 -24.80 30.76 -51.26
C TYR A 159 -24.08 29.40 -51.26
N ARG A 160 -24.77 28.37 -51.76
CA ARG A 160 -24.44 26.94 -51.68
C ARG A 160 -24.21 26.36 -53.07
N GLN A 161 -23.18 25.55 -53.25
CA GLN A 161 -23.17 24.52 -54.28
C GLN A 161 -22.91 23.17 -53.59
N SER A 162 -23.65 22.15 -54.01
CA SER A 162 -23.71 20.85 -53.33
C SER A 162 -22.47 19.99 -53.60
N ASP A 163 -21.95 19.42 -52.50
CA ASP A 163 -21.20 18.17 -52.39
C ASP A 163 -19.88 18.06 -53.21
N GLU A 164 -18.67 18.24 -52.66
CA GLU A 164 -18.21 18.54 -51.28
C GLU A 164 -16.93 19.42 -51.34
N PRO A 165 -16.78 20.49 -50.53
CA PRO A 165 -15.44 20.97 -50.19
C PRO A 165 -15.23 21.59 -48.77
N LEU A 166 -14.15 21.18 -48.12
CA LEU A 166 -13.38 21.98 -47.13
C LEU A 166 -12.31 22.83 -47.89
N PRO A 167 -11.67 23.87 -47.32
CA PRO A 167 -11.74 24.40 -45.95
C PRO A 167 -12.10 25.90 -45.85
N TYR A 168 -12.72 26.34 -44.74
CA TYR A 168 -12.94 27.76 -44.48
C TYR A 168 -11.69 28.43 -43.89
N MET A 169 -10.90 29.12 -44.72
CA MET A 169 -9.97 30.15 -44.29
C MET A 169 -10.62 31.54 -44.45
N CYS A 170 -11.09 32.12 -43.35
CA CYS A 170 -11.30 33.57 -43.27
C CYS A 170 -9.94 34.25 -43.03
N ALA A 171 -9.39 34.85 -44.07
CA ALA A 171 -8.34 35.86 -43.92
C ALA A 171 -9.01 37.21 -43.64
N ASP A 172 -9.22 37.54 -42.37
CA ASP A 172 -9.76 38.84 -41.96
C ASP A 172 -8.75 39.96 -42.21
N VAL A 173 -8.77 40.55 -43.42
CA VAL A 173 -8.15 41.85 -43.67
C VAL A 173 -9.06 42.94 -43.11
N ALA A 174 -9.20 42.94 -41.79
CA ALA A 174 -9.86 44.01 -41.07
C ALA A 174 -8.95 45.25 -41.07
N LEU A 175 -9.43 46.36 -41.65
CA LEU A 175 -8.95 47.68 -41.28
C LEU A 175 -9.08 47.80 -39.76
N LYS A 176 -7.95 47.84 -39.04
CA LYS A 176 -7.90 48.01 -37.59
C LYS A 176 -8.28 49.45 -37.22
N VAL A 177 -9.55 49.79 -37.41
CA VAL A 177 -10.17 50.95 -36.78
C VAL A 177 -10.08 50.69 -35.26
N PRO A 178 -9.33 51.49 -34.49
CA PRO A 178 -9.32 51.32 -33.04
C PRO A 178 -10.74 51.51 -32.50
N PRO A 179 -11.19 50.68 -31.55
CA PRO A 179 -12.52 50.83 -30.97
C PRO A 179 -12.65 52.23 -30.34
N GLU A 180 -13.86 52.78 -30.32
CA GLU A 180 -14.11 54.17 -29.89
C GLU A 180 -13.55 54.45 -28.48
N SER A 181 -13.70 53.48 -27.56
CA SER A 181 -13.12 53.52 -26.22
C SER A 181 -11.60 53.66 -26.20
N LYS A 182 -10.90 53.05 -27.17
CA LYS A 182 -9.44 53.20 -27.32
C LYS A 182 -9.07 54.57 -27.88
N ILE A 183 -9.83 55.11 -28.84
CA ILE A 183 -9.61 56.47 -29.35
C ILE A 183 -9.75 57.48 -28.21
N GLN A 184 -10.79 57.33 -27.38
CA GLN A 184 -11.00 58.14 -26.18
C GLN A 184 -9.86 57.98 -25.16
N PHE A 185 -9.40 56.75 -24.91
CA PHE A 185 -8.26 56.45 -24.03
C PHE A 185 -6.95 57.10 -24.53
N ASP A 186 -6.58 56.88 -25.79
CA ASP A 186 -5.36 57.44 -26.40
C ASP A 186 -5.41 58.99 -26.41
N THR A 187 -6.60 59.58 -26.61
CA THR A 187 -6.81 61.04 -26.54
C THR A 187 -6.66 61.60 -25.13
N SER A 188 -6.99 60.84 -24.08
CA SER A 188 -6.88 61.30 -22.68
C SER A 188 -5.45 61.64 -22.25
N PHE A 189 -4.44 61.04 -22.88
CA PHE A 189 -3.02 61.32 -22.62
C PHE A 189 -2.46 62.53 -23.37
N ALA A 190 -3.24 63.21 -24.22
CA ALA A 190 -2.76 64.32 -25.03
C ALA A 190 -2.16 65.47 -24.21
N GLU A 191 -2.71 65.75 -23.03
CA GLU A 191 -2.20 66.81 -22.14
C GLU A 191 -0.93 66.36 -21.40
N ALA A 192 -0.87 65.12 -20.92
CA ALA A 192 0.34 64.55 -20.31
C ALA A 192 1.52 64.50 -21.30
N ARG A 193 1.25 64.20 -22.58
CA ARG A 193 2.25 64.18 -23.65
C ARG A 193 2.87 65.56 -23.91
N ARG A 194 2.10 66.65 -23.72
CA ARG A 194 2.61 68.04 -23.83
C ARG A 194 3.59 68.39 -22.71
N GLN A 195 3.37 67.88 -21.51
CA GLN A 195 4.14 68.22 -20.31
C GLN A 195 5.33 67.28 -20.06
N THR A 196 5.29 66.02 -20.52
CA THR A 196 6.37 65.05 -20.30
C THR A 196 6.53 64.12 -21.52
N PRO A 197 7.49 64.41 -22.42
CA PRO A 197 7.64 63.67 -23.69
C PRO A 197 8.11 62.21 -23.51
N ASP A 198 8.75 61.86 -22.40
CA ASP A 198 9.21 60.48 -22.14
C ASP A 198 8.05 59.47 -21.95
N ILE A 199 6.85 59.93 -21.62
CA ILE A 199 5.64 59.09 -21.48
C ILE A 199 5.32 58.35 -22.78
N GLU A 200 5.66 58.92 -23.94
CA GLU A 200 5.39 58.34 -25.27
C GLU A 200 6.02 56.96 -25.46
N LYS A 201 7.17 56.70 -24.81
CA LYS A 201 7.85 55.39 -24.81
C LYS A 201 7.07 54.31 -24.03
N HIS A 202 6.27 54.73 -23.05
CA HIS A 202 5.55 53.86 -22.11
C HIS A 202 4.05 53.73 -22.42
N LEU A 203 3.48 54.68 -23.18
CA LEU A 203 2.05 54.71 -23.54
C LEU A 203 1.53 53.40 -24.16
N ARG A 204 2.35 52.72 -24.99
CA ARG A 204 2.00 51.41 -25.60
C ARG A 204 1.82 50.28 -24.57
N LYS A 205 2.27 50.49 -23.33
CA LYS A 205 2.13 49.56 -22.19
C LYS A 205 1.16 50.10 -21.13
N ALA A 206 0.53 51.26 -21.34
CA ALA A 206 -0.45 51.81 -20.42
C ALA A 206 -1.76 51.01 -20.51
N VAL A 207 -2.23 50.50 -19.38
CA VAL A 207 -3.46 49.71 -19.22
C VAL A 207 -4.13 50.17 -17.91
N GLU A 208 -5.41 49.88 -17.70
CA GLU A 208 -6.05 50.10 -16.40
C GLU A 208 -5.48 49.11 -15.35
N ASP A 209 -4.75 49.63 -14.37
CA ASP A 209 -4.22 48.85 -13.26
C ASP A 209 -5.33 48.44 -12.28
N LEU A 210 -5.66 47.14 -12.24
CA LEU A 210 -6.63 46.57 -11.31
C LEU A 210 -6.05 46.43 -9.89
N ASN A 211 -5.86 47.57 -9.23
CA ASN A 211 -5.43 47.61 -7.83
C ASN A 211 -6.54 47.12 -6.86
N PRO A 212 -6.20 46.67 -5.64
CA PRO A 212 -7.20 46.12 -4.70
C PRO A 212 -8.35 47.07 -4.35
N LEU A 213 -8.13 48.39 -4.38
CA LEU A 213 -9.18 49.38 -4.13
C LEU A 213 -10.21 49.44 -5.28
N ARG A 214 -9.73 49.35 -6.53
CA ARG A 214 -10.56 49.29 -7.74
C ARG A 214 -11.36 47.98 -7.78
N VAL A 215 -10.70 46.85 -7.51
CA VAL A 215 -11.33 45.52 -7.47
C VAL A 215 -12.39 45.44 -6.37
N LEU A 216 -12.16 46.05 -5.19
CA LEU A 216 -13.18 46.14 -4.12
C LEU A 216 -14.45 46.86 -4.57
N GLY A 217 -14.32 47.92 -5.39
CA GLY A 217 -15.46 48.62 -5.98
C GLY A 217 -16.25 47.74 -6.95
N LEU A 218 -15.57 46.95 -7.78
CA LEU A 218 -16.20 46.02 -8.74
C LEU A 218 -16.89 44.85 -8.02
N PHE A 219 -16.23 44.25 -7.02
CA PHE A 219 -16.78 43.11 -6.26
C PHE A 219 -18.09 43.45 -5.53
N LYS A 220 -18.20 44.66 -4.99
CA LYS A 220 -19.46 45.16 -4.38
C LYS A 220 -20.63 45.29 -5.38
N GLN A 221 -20.35 45.39 -6.68
CA GLN A 221 -21.39 45.48 -7.72
C GLN A 221 -21.92 44.11 -8.19
N ILE A 222 -21.24 43.00 -7.83
CA ILE A 222 -21.66 41.65 -8.22
C ILE A 222 -22.97 41.30 -7.50
N THR A 223 -23.97 40.82 -8.23
CA THR A 223 -25.29 40.51 -7.66
C THR A 223 -25.26 39.21 -6.84
N PRO A 224 -26.18 39.05 -5.87
CA PRO A 224 -26.35 37.80 -5.11
C PRO A 224 -26.50 36.54 -5.98
N ILE A 225 -27.20 36.65 -7.11
CA ILE A 225 -27.53 35.53 -8.00
C ILE A 225 -26.26 35.09 -8.74
N ASP A 226 -25.45 36.04 -9.19
CA ASP A 226 -24.18 35.75 -9.87
C ASP A 226 -23.13 35.16 -8.91
N CYS A 227 -23.23 35.42 -7.60
CA CYS A 227 -22.35 34.79 -6.60
C CYS A 227 -22.50 33.27 -6.58
N GLU A 228 -23.72 32.73 -6.67
CA GLU A 228 -23.94 31.28 -6.71
C GLU A 228 -23.32 30.64 -7.95
N LEU A 229 -23.42 31.31 -9.11
CA LEU A 229 -22.78 30.88 -10.37
C LEU A 229 -21.24 30.89 -10.29
N LEU A 230 -20.66 31.74 -9.43
CA LEU A 230 -19.23 31.78 -9.12
C LEU A 230 -18.81 30.74 -8.05
N GLY A 231 -19.74 29.91 -7.57
CA GLY A 231 -19.49 28.93 -6.50
C GLY A 231 -19.46 29.53 -5.09
N LEU A 232 -20.00 30.73 -4.89
CA LEU A 232 -20.04 31.42 -3.60
C LEU A 232 -21.44 31.31 -2.98
N ASN A 233 -21.51 30.75 -1.77
CA ASN A 233 -22.73 30.71 -0.99
C ASN A 233 -23.05 32.13 -0.47
N HIS A 234 -24.07 32.78 -1.05
CA HIS A 234 -24.40 34.19 -0.81
C HIS A 234 -24.51 34.65 0.67
N PRO A 235 -25.13 33.90 1.61
CA PRO A 235 -25.21 34.30 3.02
C PRO A 235 -23.87 34.24 3.79
N GLU A 236 -22.92 33.42 3.34
CA GLU A 236 -21.66 33.18 4.06
C GLU A 236 -20.45 33.83 3.37
N SER A 237 -20.54 34.03 2.06
CA SER A 237 -19.42 34.46 1.21
C SER A 237 -19.86 35.46 0.15
N ARG A 238 -19.15 36.58 0.12
CA ARG A 238 -19.31 37.66 -0.86
C ARG A 238 -17.94 37.98 -1.47
N PRO A 239 -17.82 38.25 -2.78
CA PRO A 239 -16.52 38.50 -3.43
C PRO A 239 -15.64 39.55 -2.72
N GLU A 240 -16.26 40.62 -2.21
CA GLU A 240 -15.59 41.70 -1.48
C GLU A 240 -14.94 41.28 -0.14
N MET A 241 -15.28 40.10 0.40
CA MET A 241 -14.69 39.56 1.63
C MET A 241 -13.31 38.93 1.42
N PHE A 242 -12.95 38.56 0.18
CA PHE A 242 -11.63 38.01 -0.12
C PHE A 242 -10.50 39.06 -0.13
N LEU A 243 -10.86 40.36 -0.04
CA LEU A 243 -9.90 41.46 0.03
C LEU A 243 -9.71 41.90 1.48
N TRP A 244 -8.44 41.94 1.92
CA TRP A 244 -8.06 42.29 3.30
C TRP A 244 -8.32 43.75 3.67
N GLN A 245 -9.58 44.06 4.00
CA GLN A 245 -10.00 45.34 4.61
C GLN A 245 -9.68 45.36 6.12
N TYR A 246 -9.78 44.21 6.79
CA TYR A 246 -9.48 44.01 8.21
C TYR A 246 -8.66 42.73 8.37
N LEU A 247 -7.55 42.80 9.12
CA LEU A 247 -6.70 41.64 9.41
C LEU A 247 -6.96 41.14 10.84
N PRO A 248 -7.44 39.91 11.07
CA PRO A 248 -7.65 39.38 12.40
C PRO A 248 -6.31 39.05 13.08
N ALA A 249 -6.04 39.65 14.24
CA ALA A 249 -4.85 39.34 15.03
C ALA A 249 -5.07 38.04 15.85
N PRO A 250 -4.26 36.98 15.68
CA PRO A 250 -4.42 35.74 16.42
C PRO A 250 -4.17 35.92 17.92
N PRO A 251 -4.96 35.24 18.78
CA PRO A 251 -4.76 35.23 20.22
C PRO A 251 -3.38 34.75 20.65
N VAL A 252 -2.92 35.19 21.83
CA VAL A 252 -1.58 34.89 22.36
C VAL A 252 -1.31 33.39 22.50
N CYS A 253 -2.34 32.56 22.73
CA CYS A 253 -2.20 31.10 22.78
C CYS A 253 -1.78 30.45 21.44
N ILE A 254 -1.94 31.12 20.30
CA ILE A 254 -1.46 30.67 18.98
C ILE A 254 0.00 31.10 18.73
N ARG A 255 0.42 32.20 19.38
CA ARG A 255 1.73 32.84 19.26
C ARG A 255 2.36 33.09 20.65
N PRO A 256 2.61 32.02 21.43
CA PRO A 256 3.16 32.16 22.78
C PRO A 256 4.59 32.69 22.73
N SER A 257 4.92 33.63 23.62
CA SER A 257 6.31 34.05 23.83
C SER A 257 7.09 32.93 24.52
N VAL A 258 8.36 32.76 24.13
CA VAL A 258 9.25 31.73 24.66
C VAL A 258 10.19 32.38 25.67
N ALA A 259 10.00 32.07 26.96
CA ALA A 259 10.92 32.50 28.00
C ALA A 259 12.31 31.85 27.83
N GLN A 260 13.34 32.67 27.83
CA GLN A 260 14.75 32.30 28.00
C GLN A 260 15.25 32.94 29.30
N GLU A 261 16.40 32.50 29.82
CA GLU A 261 16.82 32.71 31.22
C GLU A 261 16.82 34.16 31.72
N ASN A 262 16.94 35.17 30.83
CA ASN A 262 16.81 36.59 31.18
C ASN A 262 15.96 37.42 30.18
N ALA A 263 15.26 36.80 29.23
CA ALA A 263 14.48 37.52 28.20
C ALA A 263 13.36 36.65 27.59
N SER A 264 12.24 37.26 27.21
CA SER A 264 11.22 36.60 26.39
C SER A 264 11.53 36.80 24.90
N ASN A 265 11.64 35.69 24.15
CA ASN A 265 11.70 35.75 22.69
C ASN A 265 10.27 35.68 22.11
N GLU A 266 9.94 36.60 21.22
CA GLU A 266 8.62 36.69 20.62
C GLU A 266 8.43 35.70 19.46
N ASP A 267 7.18 35.31 19.23
CA ASP A 267 6.82 34.44 18.12
C ASP A 267 6.89 35.19 16.77
N ASP A 268 7.35 34.50 15.72
CA ASP A 268 7.43 34.99 14.33
C ASP A 268 6.18 35.77 13.86
N LEU A 269 4.98 35.35 14.27
CA LEU A 269 3.72 36.03 13.94
C LEU A 269 3.55 37.35 14.70
N THR A 270 4.01 37.45 15.96
CA THR A 270 4.01 38.71 16.72
C THR A 270 4.88 39.74 16.00
N THR A 271 6.09 39.37 15.59
CA THR A 271 7.01 40.26 14.86
C THR A 271 6.39 40.76 13.54
N LYS A 272 5.80 39.85 12.74
CA LYS A 272 5.16 40.24 11.48
C LYS A 272 3.91 41.11 11.65
N LEU A 273 3.13 40.89 12.72
CA LEU A 273 1.99 41.76 13.03
C LEU A 273 2.46 43.17 13.43
N ALA A 274 3.57 43.30 14.17
CA ALA A 274 4.16 44.59 14.49
C ALA A 274 4.62 45.34 13.23
N ASP A 275 5.28 44.65 12.29
CA ASP A 275 5.67 45.22 10.98
C ASP A 275 4.45 45.74 10.21
N ILE A 276 3.38 44.94 10.10
CA ILE A 276 2.15 45.30 9.38
C ILE A 276 1.48 46.54 9.99
N VAL A 277 1.39 46.61 11.33
CA VAL A 277 0.83 47.77 12.03
C VAL A 277 1.69 49.02 11.82
N TRP A 278 3.02 48.88 11.85
CA TRP A 278 3.96 49.98 11.61
C TRP A 278 3.83 50.55 10.19
N VAL A 279 3.82 49.69 9.16
CA VAL A 279 3.63 50.11 7.75
C VAL A 279 2.26 50.76 7.54
N SER A 280 1.19 50.21 8.14
CA SER A 280 -0.15 50.81 8.07
C SER A 280 -0.19 52.22 8.69
N GLY A 281 0.47 52.42 9.84
CA GLY A 281 0.63 53.73 10.46
C GLY A 281 1.43 54.71 9.59
N MET A 282 2.49 54.24 8.93
CA MET A 282 3.30 55.04 8.02
C MET A 282 2.51 55.51 6.78
N ILE A 283 1.76 54.61 6.13
CA ILE A 283 0.87 54.98 4.99
C ILE A 283 -0.16 56.03 5.43
N ARG A 284 -0.78 55.84 6.60
CA ARG A 284 -1.74 56.81 7.14
C ARG A 284 -1.11 58.19 7.38
N SER A 285 0.12 58.25 7.90
CA SER A 285 0.85 59.51 8.07
C SER A 285 1.27 60.15 6.75
N ALA A 286 1.69 59.35 5.76
CA ALA A 286 2.08 59.84 4.43
C ALA A 286 0.90 60.49 3.68
N LEU A 287 -0.30 59.90 3.77
CA LEU A 287 -1.55 60.46 3.25
C LEU A 287 -1.91 61.79 3.92
N GLN A 288 -1.82 61.88 5.25
CA GLN A 288 -2.10 63.12 6.00
C GLN A 288 -1.10 64.25 5.70
N LYS A 289 0.16 63.91 5.41
CA LYS A 289 1.23 64.86 5.09
C LYS A 289 1.25 65.29 3.62
N GLY A 290 0.42 64.70 2.76
CA GLY A 290 0.46 64.97 1.31
C GLY A 290 1.77 64.52 0.64
N SER A 291 2.32 63.37 1.05
CA SER A 291 3.51 62.79 0.43
C SER A 291 3.28 62.38 -1.04
N SER A 292 4.36 62.23 -1.81
CA SER A 292 4.27 61.86 -3.22
C SER A 292 3.61 60.50 -3.44
N ILE A 293 2.88 60.37 -4.55
CA ILE A 293 2.15 59.14 -4.91
C ILE A 293 3.11 57.95 -5.02
N GLN A 294 4.31 58.14 -5.57
CA GLN A 294 5.33 57.09 -5.67
C GLN A 294 5.65 56.48 -4.31
N THR A 295 5.96 57.30 -3.30
CA THR A 295 6.26 56.81 -1.95
C THR A 295 5.06 56.08 -1.34
N ILE A 296 3.83 56.57 -1.57
CA ILE A 296 2.62 55.89 -1.08
C ILE A 296 2.43 54.52 -1.75
N MET A 297 2.68 54.41 -3.05
CA MET A 297 2.60 53.13 -3.77
C MET A 297 3.69 52.15 -3.32
N GLU A 298 4.93 52.60 -3.15
CA GLU A 298 6.04 51.77 -2.62
C GLU A 298 5.72 51.22 -1.22
N GLN A 299 5.19 52.06 -0.31
CA GLN A 299 4.78 51.58 1.02
C GLN A 299 3.55 50.65 0.96
N TRP A 300 2.65 50.83 -0.01
CA TRP A 300 1.50 49.95 -0.20
C TRP A 300 1.90 48.57 -0.74
N GLU A 301 2.84 48.51 -1.69
CA GLU A 301 3.43 47.25 -2.16
C GLU A 301 4.21 46.54 -1.03
N TYR A 302 4.92 47.30 -0.18
CA TYR A 302 5.57 46.75 1.00
C TYR A 302 4.55 46.18 2.00
N LEU A 303 3.41 46.84 2.22
CA LEU A 303 2.31 46.31 3.04
C LEU A 303 1.76 44.99 2.49
N HIS A 304 1.50 44.92 1.18
CA HIS A 304 1.06 43.67 0.53
C HIS A 304 2.09 42.55 0.72
N THR A 305 3.38 42.86 0.59
CA THR A 305 4.49 41.92 0.83
C THR A 305 4.48 41.38 2.26
N GLN A 306 4.33 42.24 3.28
CA GLN A 306 4.29 41.80 4.68
C GLN A 306 3.06 40.92 4.99
N VAL A 307 1.88 41.28 4.47
CA VAL A 307 0.65 40.48 4.65
C VAL A 307 0.75 39.13 3.92
N ALA A 308 1.33 39.10 2.72
CA ALA A 308 1.58 37.86 1.99
C ALA A 308 2.52 36.92 2.76
N MET A 309 3.67 37.44 3.24
CA MET A 309 4.63 36.67 4.04
C MET A 309 4.05 36.16 5.38
N TYR A 310 3.15 36.92 6.00
CA TYR A 310 2.45 36.53 7.23
C TYR A 310 1.57 35.27 7.03
N VAL A 311 0.86 35.19 5.90
CA VAL A 311 0.04 34.02 5.54
C VAL A 311 0.90 32.86 5.04
N ASN A 312 1.83 33.14 4.11
CA ASN A 312 2.69 32.17 3.47
C ASN A 312 4.07 32.78 3.15
N SER A 313 5.09 32.42 3.91
CA SER A 313 6.46 32.89 3.68
C SER A 313 7.08 32.36 2.39
N ASP A 314 6.62 31.22 1.89
CA ASP A 314 7.30 30.43 0.85
C ASP A 314 6.77 30.70 -0.57
N VAL A 315 6.12 31.85 -0.78
CA VAL A 315 5.66 32.26 -2.12
C VAL A 315 6.88 32.67 -2.97
N PRO A 316 7.10 32.05 -4.15
CA PRO A 316 8.21 32.41 -5.03
C PRO A 316 8.16 33.90 -5.42
N GLY A 317 9.33 34.55 -5.46
CA GLY A 317 9.46 35.98 -5.80
C GLY A 317 9.38 36.94 -4.61
N LEU A 318 8.77 36.55 -3.49
CA LEU A 318 8.68 37.38 -2.27
C LEU A 318 9.89 37.20 -1.33
N GLN A 319 10.65 36.10 -1.45
CA GLN A 319 11.91 35.91 -0.71
C GLN A 319 13.10 36.47 -1.51
N GLN A 320 13.59 37.66 -1.14
CA GLN A 320 14.86 38.17 -1.65
C GLN A 320 16.05 37.55 -0.90
N ALA A 321 17.04 37.05 -1.65
CA ALA A 321 18.27 36.50 -1.10
C ALA A 321 19.08 37.60 -0.36
N GLY A 322 19.02 37.58 0.97
CA GLY A 322 19.66 38.57 1.85
C GLY A 322 18.80 39.00 3.05
N PHE A 323 17.48 38.86 2.97
CA PHE A 323 16.55 39.26 4.04
C PHE A 323 16.40 38.20 5.16
N GLY A 324 17.49 37.97 5.89
CA GLY A 324 17.48 37.31 7.20
C GLY A 324 17.02 35.85 7.26
N LYS A 325 16.58 35.42 8.44
CA LYS A 325 16.12 34.05 8.72
C LYS A 325 14.71 33.84 8.16
N ALA A 326 14.47 32.71 7.49
CA ALA A 326 13.13 32.32 7.03
C ALA A 326 12.12 32.24 8.19
N ILE A 327 11.00 32.94 8.03
CA ILE A 327 9.97 33.18 9.06
C ILE A 327 8.83 32.17 8.89
N ARG A 328 8.29 31.62 9.99
CA ARG A 328 7.21 30.63 9.94
C ARG A 328 5.82 31.28 9.98
N GLY A 329 5.34 31.68 8.80
CA GLY A 329 3.96 32.09 8.56
C GLY A 329 2.92 30.99 8.85
N LEU A 330 1.63 31.32 8.67
CA LEU A 330 0.53 30.41 9.00
C LEU A 330 0.59 29.08 8.21
N CYS A 331 0.87 29.13 6.91
CA CYS A 331 1.03 27.95 6.07
C CYS A 331 2.12 26.99 6.57
N GLN A 332 3.26 27.53 7.03
CA GLN A 332 4.43 26.79 7.50
C GLN A 332 4.21 26.10 8.86
N ARG A 333 3.14 26.48 9.58
CA ARG A 333 2.69 25.83 10.82
C ARG A 333 1.71 24.69 10.55
N LEU A 334 0.97 24.76 9.44
CA LEU A 334 0.01 23.72 9.03
C LEU A 334 0.66 22.59 8.21
N LYS A 335 1.54 22.95 7.25
CA LYS A 335 2.16 22.04 6.27
C LYS A 335 3.37 21.27 6.87
N GLY A 336 3.75 20.17 6.20
CA GLY A 336 4.96 19.40 6.52
C GLY A 336 4.80 18.31 7.60
N LYS A 337 5.88 17.59 7.92
CA LYS A 337 5.88 16.48 8.90
C LYS A 337 5.64 16.97 10.34
N GLN A 338 6.20 18.14 10.69
CA GLN A 338 6.03 18.83 11.98
C GLN A 338 4.88 19.85 11.95
N GLY A 339 4.07 19.88 10.88
CA GLY A 339 2.89 20.72 10.78
C GLY A 339 1.69 20.14 11.54
N ARG A 340 0.75 20.99 11.92
CA ARG A 340 -0.39 20.63 12.79
C ARG A 340 -1.15 19.38 12.33
N PHE A 341 -1.47 19.24 11.04
CA PHE A 341 -2.22 18.10 10.51
C PHE A 341 -1.54 16.75 10.77
N ARG A 342 -0.20 16.68 10.71
CA ARG A 342 0.56 15.43 10.86
C ARG A 342 1.14 15.22 12.26
N GLY A 343 1.66 16.28 12.88
CA GLY A 343 2.40 16.20 14.15
C GLY A 343 1.58 16.52 15.40
N ASN A 344 0.32 16.94 15.26
CA ASN A 344 -0.57 17.24 16.39
C ASN A 344 -1.97 16.59 16.26
N LEU A 345 -2.53 16.52 15.05
CA LEU A 345 -3.88 15.98 14.81
C LEU A 345 -3.84 14.47 14.48
N SER A 346 -3.25 14.08 13.34
CA SER A 346 -3.18 12.66 12.93
C SER A 346 -2.31 11.80 13.85
N GLY A 347 -1.33 12.43 14.50
CA GLY A 347 -0.45 11.79 15.49
C GLY A 347 -0.10 12.81 16.56
N LYS A 348 -0.08 12.37 17.82
CA LYS A 348 0.27 13.17 18.99
C LYS A 348 1.03 12.31 20.00
N ARG A 349 1.74 12.95 20.93
CA ARG A 349 2.20 12.27 22.14
C ARG A 349 0.98 11.99 23.03
N VAL A 350 0.99 10.86 23.71
CA VAL A 350 -0.09 10.41 24.61
C VAL A 350 0.52 10.06 25.96
N ASP A 351 -0.23 10.34 27.03
CA ASP A 351 0.14 9.94 28.38
C ASP A 351 -0.16 8.45 28.61
N PHE A 352 0.16 7.93 29.81
CA PHE A 352 0.01 6.50 30.16
C PHE A 352 0.71 5.54 29.17
N SER A 353 1.86 5.97 28.64
CA SER A 353 2.70 5.19 27.72
C SER A 353 4.13 5.03 28.25
N GLY A 354 4.65 3.81 28.22
CA GLY A 354 6.00 3.45 28.63
C GLY A 354 6.81 2.86 27.49
N ARG A 355 8.14 2.93 27.59
CA ARG A 355 9.08 2.35 26.63
C ARG A 355 10.27 1.77 27.39
N THR A 356 10.67 0.55 27.05
CA THR A 356 11.89 -0.10 27.54
C THR A 356 12.33 -1.19 26.56
N VAL A 357 13.54 -1.70 26.74
CA VAL A 357 14.11 -2.81 25.98
C VAL A 357 13.30 -4.08 26.20
N ILE A 358 13.12 -4.87 25.15
CA ILE A 358 12.45 -6.18 25.19
C ILE A 358 13.43 -7.33 25.50
N SER A 359 12.91 -8.41 26.06
CA SER A 359 13.66 -9.65 26.33
C SER A 359 12.75 -10.87 26.23
N PRO A 360 13.26 -12.07 25.89
CA PRO A 360 12.44 -13.26 25.77
C PRO A 360 11.98 -13.79 27.14
N ASP A 361 10.78 -14.39 27.20
CA ASP A 361 10.38 -15.28 28.31
C ASP A 361 9.41 -16.38 27.83
N PRO A 362 9.91 -17.60 27.53
CA PRO A 362 9.10 -18.70 27.00
C PRO A 362 8.16 -19.34 28.02
N ASN A 363 8.17 -18.87 29.28
CA ASN A 363 7.25 -19.36 30.33
C ASN A 363 5.98 -18.53 30.43
N LEU A 364 5.93 -17.34 29.83
CA LEU A 364 4.71 -16.55 29.71
C LEU A 364 3.81 -17.15 28.63
N SER A 365 2.50 -16.96 28.78
CA SER A 365 1.58 -17.20 27.66
C SER A 365 1.89 -16.26 26.50
N ILE A 366 1.58 -16.67 25.27
CA ILE A 366 1.64 -15.76 24.11
C ILE A 366 0.68 -14.56 24.23
N GLU A 367 -0.32 -14.62 25.12
CA GLU A 367 -1.20 -13.48 25.43
C GLU A 367 -0.65 -12.53 26.52
N GLU A 368 0.42 -12.92 27.23
CA GLU A 368 0.97 -12.18 28.36
C GLU A 368 2.22 -11.37 27.98
N VAL A 369 2.31 -10.15 28.52
CA VAL A 369 3.53 -9.32 28.49
C VAL A 369 3.99 -9.00 29.90
N ALA A 370 5.24 -9.34 30.22
CA ALA A 370 5.82 -8.98 31.51
C ALA A 370 6.11 -7.49 31.59
N VAL A 371 5.53 -6.82 32.57
CA VAL A 371 5.67 -5.40 32.85
C VAL A 371 6.57 -5.19 34.08
N PRO A 372 7.64 -4.40 33.98
CA PRO A 372 8.44 -3.97 35.13
C PRO A 372 7.61 -3.37 36.27
N GLU A 373 7.85 -3.80 37.51
CA GLU A 373 7.21 -3.24 38.71
C GLU A 373 7.38 -1.70 38.81
N LEU A 374 8.53 -1.19 38.36
CA LEU A 374 8.81 0.26 38.28
C LEU A 374 7.91 1.01 37.30
N ILE A 375 7.46 0.34 36.23
CA ILE A 375 6.48 0.89 35.27
C ILE A 375 5.08 0.70 35.85
N ALA A 376 4.76 -0.47 36.42
CA ALA A 376 3.46 -0.78 37.00
C ALA A 376 3.05 0.15 38.17
N LYS A 377 4.02 0.67 38.95
CA LYS A 377 3.77 1.69 40.00
C LYS A 377 3.54 3.10 39.47
N ARG A 378 4.09 3.45 38.30
CA ARG A 378 3.98 4.80 37.71
C ARG A 378 2.80 4.93 36.76
N MET A 379 2.44 3.83 36.10
CA MET A 379 1.25 3.75 35.29
C MET A 379 0.07 3.37 36.17
N THR A 380 -1.04 4.09 36.02
CA THR A 380 -2.26 3.81 36.78
C THR A 380 -3.42 3.46 35.87
N TYR A 381 -4.39 2.77 36.46
CA TYR A 381 -5.70 2.52 35.88
C TYR A 381 -6.79 3.14 36.77
N PRO A 382 -7.69 3.99 36.24
CA PRO A 382 -8.76 4.64 37.00
C PRO A 382 -9.93 3.67 37.26
N GLU A 383 -9.77 2.78 38.22
CA GLU A 383 -10.82 1.83 38.59
C GLU A 383 -11.92 2.53 39.42
N LYS A 384 -13.16 2.53 38.89
CA LYS A 384 -14.33 3.08 39.59
C LYS A 384 -14.78 2.15 40.72
N VAL A 385 -15.06 2.71 41.88
CA VAL A 385 -15.48 1.96 43.08
C VAL A 385 -16.91 1.47 42.91
N GLN A 386 -17.08 0.15 42.97
CA GLN A 386 -18.31 -0.62 42.89
C GLN A 386 -18.44 -1.58 44.08
N ARG A 387 -19.56 -2.30 44.15
CA ARG A 387 -19.83 -3.29 45.22
C ARG A 387 -18.80 -4.44 45.26
N HIS A 388 -18.27 -4.84 44.10
CA HIS A 388 -17.39 -6.00 43.98
C HIS A 388 -15.91 -5.70 44.29
N ASN A 389 -15.43 -4.49 43.98
CA ASN A 389 -14.02 -4.12 44.07
C ASN A 389 -13.67 -3.22 45.27
N ILE A 390 -14.65 -2.72 46.03
CA ILE A 390 -14.39 -1.79 47.15
C ILE A 390 -13.36 -2.32 48.16
N GLN A 391 -13.42 -3.60 48.53
CA GLN A 391 -12.46 -4.22 49.48
C GLN A 391 -11.02 -4.27 48.90
N LYS A 392 -10.90 -4.58 47.61
CA LYS A 392 -9.63 -4.57 46.86
C LYS A 392 -9.06 -3.14 46.82
N LEU A 393 -9.84 -2.16 46.39
CA LEU A 393 -9.41 -0.78 46.25
C LEU A 393 -9.07 -0.12 47.60
N GLN A 394 -9.80 -0.45 48.68
CA GLN A 394 -9.41 -0.05 50.05
C GLN A 394 -8.04 -0.60 50.44
N THR A 395 -7.69 -1.81 50.00
CA THR A 395 -6.37 -2.41 50.26
C THR A 395 -5.28 -1.72 49.43
N CYS A 396 -5.54 -1.45 48.15
CA CYS A 396 -4.64 -0.66 47.30
C CYS A 396 -4.36 0.75 47.88
N ILE A 397 -5.38 1.43 48.40
CA ILE A 397 -5.24 2.75 49.05
C ILE A 397 -4.36 2.66 50.30
N ARG A 398 -4.58 1.65 51.17
CA ARG A 398 -3.75 1.45 52.39
C ARG A 398 -2.28 1.23 52.06
N ASN A 399 -1.98 0.47 51.01
CA ASN A 399 -0.61 0.22 50.54
C ASN A 399 0.06 1.48 49.94
N GLY A 400 -0.73 2.44 49.47
CA GLY A 400 -0.25 3.72 48.94
C GLY A 400 0.56 3.59 47.63
N PRO A 401 1.34 4.63 47.27
CA PRO A 401 2.03 4.71 45.97
C PRO A 401 3.35 3.93 45.89
N ASN A 402 3.96 3.57 47.03
CA ASN A 402 5.32 2.98 47.04
C ASN A 402 5.33 1.45 46.96
N ILE A 403 4.26 0.81 47.44
CA ILE A 403 4.11 -0.65 47.50
C ILE A 403 3.24 -1.11 46.33
N TRP A 404 3.61 -2.22 45.69
CA TRP A 404 2.78 -2.88 44.69
C TRP A 404 2.19 -4.17 45.31
N PRO A 405 0.89 -4.48 45.11
CA PRO A 405 -0.14 -3.66 44.46
C PRO A 405 -0.59 -2.47 45.36
N GLY A 406 -0.84 -1.31 44.75
CA GLY A 406 -1.10 -0.06 45.47
C GLY A 406 -1.89 0.95 44.64
N ALA A 407 -1.93 2.22 45.06
CA ALA A 407 -2.61 3.29 44.34
C ALA A 407 -1.93 4.64 44.55
N GLN A 408 -2.01 5.50 43.53
CA GLN A 408 -1.35 6.82 43.54
C GLN A 408 -2.27 7.93 44.03
N CYS A 409 -3.57 7.87 43.71
CA CYS A 409 -4.52 8.93 44.02
C CYS A 409 -5.99 8.46 43.92
N VAL A 410 -6.88 9.24 44.53
CA VAL A 410 -8.33 9.01 44.53
C VAL A 410 -9.04 10.29 44.10
N LEU A 411 -9.95 10.20 43.13
CA LEU A 411 -10.85 11.30 42.75
C LEU A 411 -12.19 11.11 43.46
N LYS A 412 -12.58 12.13 44.24
CA LYS A 412 -13.85 12.14 44.98
C LYS A 412 -14.99 12.64 44.11
N LYS A 413 -16.08 11.86 44.05
CA LYS A 413 -17.26 12.24 43.28
C LYS A 413 -18.09 13.36 43.94
N SER A 414 -18.12 13.41 45.28
CA SER A 414 -18.91 14.38 46.05
C SER A 414 -18.45 15.83 45.85
N ASP A 415 -17.15 16.04 45.66
CA ASP A 415 -16.51 17.35 45.84
C ASP A 415 -16.11 17.98 44.49
N GLY A 416 -16.90 17.75 43.44
CA GLY A 416 -16.62 18.28 42.09
C GLY A 416 -15.41 17.66 41.39
N GLY A 417 -14.93 16.49 41.83
CA GLY A 417 -13.82 15.77 41.20
C GLY A 417 -12.43 16.09 41.77
N TYR A 418 -12.32 16.64 42.98
CA TYR A 418 -11.02 16.88 43.61
C TYR A 418 -10.16 15.61 43.71
N LYS A 419 -8.89 15.73 43.29
CA LYS A 419 -7.92 14.63 43.20
C LYS A 419 -7.01 14.60 44.43
N ILE A 420 -7.25 13.64 45.33
CA ILE A 420 -6.47 13.42 46.54
C ILE A 420 -5.23 12.59 46.19
N SER A 421 -4.03 13.15 46.40
CA SER A 421 -2.77 12.42 46.26
C SER A 421 -2.47 11.56 47.49
N LEU A 422 -2.30 10.26 47.30
CA LEU A 422 -1.99 9.31 48.39
C LEU A 422 -0.53 9.40 48.85
N GLN A 423 0.30 10.23 48.22
CA GLN A 423 1.65 10.53 48.70
C GLN A 423 1.66 11.40 49.97
N PHE A 424 0.61 12.22 50.18
CA PHE A 424 0.53 13.20 51.28
C PHE A 424 -0.67 12.97 52.20
N ALA A 425 -1.67 12.18 51.78
CA ALA A 425 -2.88 11.91 52.55
C ALA A 425 -2.73 10.71 53.51
N THR A 426 -3.42 10.73 54.64
CA THR A 426 -3.53 9.60 55.58
C THR A 426 -4.32 8.46 54.95
N THR A 427 -3.65 7.39 54.53
CA THR A 427 -4.24 6.33 53.70
C THR A 427 -5.37 5.57 54.39
N GLU A 428 -5.31 5.32 55.71
CA GLU A 428 -6.40 4.64 56.41
C GLU A 428 -7.69 5.46 56.44
N LYS A 429 -7.59 6.79 56.54
CA LYS A 429 -8.74 7.69 56.53
C LYS A 429 -9.41 7.66 55.15
N VAL A 430 -8.62 7.89 54.08
CA VAL A 430 -9.13 7.88 52.69
C VAL A 430 -9.75 6.52 52.32
N ALA A 431 -9.17 5.41 52.79
CA ALA A 431 -9.74 4.08 52.56
C ALA A 431 -11.08 3.86 53.30
N ARG A 432 -11.25 4.37 54.52
CA ARG A 432 -12.53 4.29 55.26
C ARG A 432 -13.61 5.17 54.65
N GLU A 433 -13.23 6.34 54.15
CA GLU A 433 -14.12 7.32 53.53
C GLU A 433 -14.46 6.98 52.07
N LEU A 434 -13.98 5.85 51.52
CA LEU A 434 -14.21 5.47 50.12
C LEU A 434 -15.68 5.14 49.84
N THR A 435 -16.28 5.77 48.84
CA THR A 435 -17.71 5.63 48.48
C THR A 435 -17.92 5.08 47.07
N PHE A 436 -19.10 4.53 46.79
CA PHE A 436 -19.42 4.03 45.44
C PHE A 436 -19.46 5.17 44.43
N GLY A 437 -18.76 4.99 43.30
CA GLY A 437 -18.62 6.00 42.25
C GLY A 437 -17.44 6.96 42.44
N ASP A 438 -16.67 6.87 43.54
CA ASP A 438 -15.31 7.41 43.57
C ASP A 438 -14.42 6.67 42.55
N THR A 439 -13.33 7.29 42.10
CA THR A 439 -12.38 6.66 41.15
C THR A 439 -11.01 6.56 41.79
N VAL A 440 -10.41 5.37 41.78
CA VAL A 440 -9.08 5.11 42.35
C VAL A 440 -8.11 4.84 41.21
N GLU A 441 -7.09 5.69 41.08
CA GLU A 441 -5.97 5.45 40.17
C GLU A 441 -5.02 4.43 40.83
N ARG A 442 -5.36 3.14 40.69
CA ARG A 442 -4.55 2.03 41.19
C ARG A 442 -3.37 1.76 40.27
N HIS A 443 -2.33 1.12 40.79
CA HIS A 443 -1.22 0.58 40.00
C HIS A 443 -1.73 -0.50 39.02
N ILE A 444 -0.98 -0.74 37.94
CA ILE A 444 -1.23 -1.87 37.03
C ILE A 444 -1.03 -3.19 37.77
N GLU A 445 -1.91 -4.15 37.53
CA GLU A 445 -1.90 -5.47 38.17
C GLU A 445 -1.82 -6.61 37.13
N ASP A 446 -1.63 -7.83 37.62
CA ASP A 446 -1.67 -9.02 36.77
C ASP A 446 -3.05 -9.19 36.12
N GLY A 447 -3.08 -9.30 34.79
CA GLY A 447 -4.32 -9.43 34.01
C GLY A 447 -4.89 -8.10 33.47
N ASP A 448 -4.24 -6.97 33.69
CA ASP A 448 -4.64 -5.71 33.04
C ASP A 448 -4.39 -5.74 31.53
N ILE A 449 -5.32 -5.19 30.76
CA ILE A 449 -5.27 -5.10 29.30
C ILE A 449 -4.31 -3.96 28.90
N VAL A 450 -3.27 -4.27 28.13
CA VAL A 450 -2.25 -3.32 27.66
C VAL A 450 -1.99 -3.45 26.16
N LEU A 451 -1.86 -2.33 25.46
CA LEU A 451 -1.49 -2.29 24.06
C LEU A 451 0.03 -2.27 23.91
N PHE A 452 0.57 -3.19 23.14
CA PHE A 452 2.01 -3.36 22.93
C PHE A 452 2.37 -3.19 21.46
N ASN A 453 3.32 -2.31 21.16
CA ASN A 453 3.58 -1.77 19.82
C ASN A 453 5.09 -1.65 19.51
N ARG A 454 5.51 -2.10 18.33
CA ARG A 454 6.85 -1.85 17.78
C ARG A 454 6.82 -0.77 16.69
N GLN A 455 7.79 0.14 16.75
CA GLN A 455 8.04 1.13 15.72
C GLN A 455 9.22 0.66 14.84
N PRO A 456 9.14 0.70 13.50
CA PRO A 456 8.00 1.15 12.70
C PRO A 456 6.87 0.09 12.62
N SER A 457 5.63 0.57 12.59
CA SER A 457 4.45 -0.27 12.41
C SER A 457 4.16 -0.43 10.92
N LEU A 458 4.13 -1.66 10.39
CA LEU A 458 4.01 -1.95 8.95
C LEU A 458 2.63 -2.51 8.55
N HIS A 459 1.90 -3.09 9.50
CA HIS A 459 0.59 -3.71 9.30
C HIS A 459 -0.18 -3.73 10.65
N LYS A 460 -1.48 -4.05 10.65
CA LYS A 460 -2.31 -3.99 11.88
C LYS A 460 -1.68 -4.72 13.08
N LEU A 461 -1.06 -5.88 12.85
CA LEU A 461 -0.47 -6.74 13.88
C LEU A 461 0.82 -6.18 14.53
N SER A 462 1.33 -5.04 14.07
CA SER A 462 2.47 -4.38 14.72
C SER A 462 2.08 -3.69 16.04
N ILE A 463 0.78 -3.60 16.32
CA ILE A 463 0.20 -3.25 17.62
C ILE A 463 -0.86 -4.30 17.99
N MET A 464 -0.74 -4.90 19.18
CA MET A 464 -1.69 -5.90 19.67
C MET A 464 -1.93 -5.69 21.17
N SER A 465 -3.04 -6.23 21.68
CA SER A 465 -3.38 -6.22 23.09
C SER A 465 -2.91 -7.48 23.79
N HIS A 466 -2.28 -7.30 24.94
CA HIS A 466 -1.74 -8.34 25.83
C HIS A 466 -2.30 -8.16 27.24
N PHE A 467 -2.17 -9.19 28.07
CA PHE A 467 -2.37 -9.12 29.51
C PHE A 467 -1.06 -8.78 30.22
N ALA A 468 -1.07 -7.77 31.07
CA ALA A 468 0.08 -7.37 31.86
C ALA A 468 0.40 -8.43 32.93
N LYS A 469 1.70 -8.71 33.10
CA LYS A 469 2.22 -9.61 34.14
C LYS A 469 3.34 -8.93 34.91
N VAL A 470 3.13 -8.53 36.15
CA VAL A 470 4.11 -7.68 36.84
C VAL A 470 5.33 -8.49 37.29
N ARG A 471 6.53 -7.99 37.00
CA ARG A 471 7.81 -8.64 37.30
C ARG A 471 8.85 -7.65 37.84
N PRO A 472 9.79 -8.08 38.70
CA PRO A 472 10.74 -7.18 39.38
C PRO A 472 11.85 -6.60 38.48
N TRP A 473 11.99 -7.13 37.25
CA TRP A 473 13.01 -6.71 36.29
C TRP A 473 12.65 -5.39 35.58
N LYS A 474 13.57 -4.85 34.76
CA LYS A 474 13.41 -3.53 34.11
C LYS A 474 13.05 -3.57 32.61
N THR A 475 13.07 -4.75 32.00
CA THR A 475 12.74 -4.99 30.59
C THR A 475 11.30 -5.44 30.43
N PHE A 476 10.70 -5.16 29.29
CA PHE A 476 9.48 -5.87 28.89
C PHE A 476 9.85 -7.30 28.50
N ARG A 477 8.97 -8.27 28.75
CA ARG A 477 9.14 -9.64 28.24
C ARG A 477 7.91 -10.17 27.56
N LEU A 478 8.12 -10.97 26.53
CA LEU A 478 7.07 -11.63 25.76
C LEU A 478 7.55 -13.01 25.32
N ASN A 479 6.60 -13.89 25.03
CA ASN A 479 6.86 -15.17 24.42
C ASN A 479 7.34 -15.00 22.97
N GLU A 480 8.37 -15.73 22.60
CA GLU A 480 9.07 -15.62 21.32
C GLU A 480 8.17 -15.92 20.12
N CYS A 481 7.09 -16.71 20.29
CA CYS A 481 6.12 -16.99 19.22
C CYS A 481 5.47 -15.72 18.63
N VAL A 482 5.41 -14.63 19.42
CA VAL A 482 4.76 -13.36 19.05
C VAL A 482 5.75 -12.35 18.45
N CYS A 483 7.04 -12.67 18.38
CA CYS A 483 8.04 -11.75 17.82
C CYS A 483 7.89 -11.53 16.30
N ASN A 484 7.33 -12.52 15.57
CA ASN A 484 7.13 -12.43 14.11
C ASN A 484 6.25 -11.23 13.69
N PRO A 485 5.02 -11.02 14.23
CA PRO A 485 4.23 -9.80 13.96
C PRO A 485 4.94 -8.48 14.27
N TYR A 486 5.74 -8.43 15.32
CA TYR A 486 6.49 -7.21 15.66
C TYR A 486 7.76 -7.05 14.80
N ASN A 487 8.19 -8.10 14.10
CA ASN A 487 9.47 -8.22 13.41
C ASN A 487 10.66 -7.91 14.35
N ALA A 488 10.59 -8.40 15.59
CA ALA A 488 11.52 -8.13 16.68
C ALA A 488 12.47 -9.32 16.92
N ASP A 489 13.73 -9.06 17.29
CA ASP A 489 14.79 -10.09 17.39
C ASP A 489 15.70 -9.98 18.63
N PHE A 490 15.33 -9.16 19.61
CA PHE A 490 15.98 -9.03 20.93
C PHE A 490 17.46 -8.58 20.92
N ASP A 491 17.88 -7.83 19.91
CA ASP A 491 19.26 -7.32 19.75
C ASP A 491 19.60 -6.06 20.57
N GLY A 492 18.60 -5.46 21.21
CA GLY A 492 18.64 -4.10 21.78
C GLY A 492 17.35 -3.31 21.51
N ASP A 493 16.50 -3.82 20.63
CA ASP A 493 15.13 -3.37 20.36
C ASP A 493 14.34 -2.87 21.60
N GLU A 494 13.62 -1.76 21.42
CA GLU A 494 12.72 -1.17 22.40
C GLU A 494 11.28 -1.13 21.86
N MET A 495 10.31 -1.47 22.71
CA MET A 495 8.89 -1.41 22.36
C MET A 495 8.10 -0.47 23.27
N ASN A 496 6.98 0.04 22.75
CA ASN A 496 6.09 0.92 23.49
C ASN A 496 4.91 0.11 24.07
N LEU A 497 4.54 0.44 25.30
CA LEU A 497 3.36 -0.07 25.98
C LEU A 497 2.42 1.10 26.29
N HIS A 498 1.14 0.95 26.00
CA HIS A 498 0.09 1.94 26.27
C HIS A 498 -1.04 1.29 27.06
N ILE A 499 -1.62 2.01 28.02
CA ILE A 499 -2.70 1.48 28.88
C ILE A 499 -4.02 2.19 28.56
N PRO A 500 -5.03 1.49 28.02
CA PRO A 500 -6.37 2.04 27.82
C PRO A 500 -6.98 2.47 29.16
N GLN A 501 -7.45 3.73 29.22
CA GLN A 501 -7.93 4.36 30.45
C GLN A 501 -9.46 4.25 30.66
N THR A 502 -10.20 3.73 29.67
CA THR A 502 -11.66 3.54 29.72
C THR A 502 -12.02 2.07 29.52
N GLU A 503 -13.14 1.63 30.12
CA GLU A 503 -13.59 0.23 29.98
C GLU A 503 -14.00 -0.12 28.55
N GLU A 504 -14.55 0.83 27.79
CA GLU A 504 -14.86 0.68 26.36
C GLU A 504 -13.59 0.35 25.55
N ALA A 505 -12.53 1.16 25.71
CA ALA A 505 -11.27 0.92 25.02
C ALA A 505 -10.55 -0.35 25.48
N ARG A 506 -10.75 -0.79 26.73
CA ARG A 506 -10.26 -2.10 27.22
C ARG A 506 -11.01 -3.25 26.55
N ALA A 507 -12.34 -3.16 26.46
CA ALA A 507 -13.17 -4.17 25.81
C ALA A 507 -12.85 -4.32 24.32
N GLU A 508 -12.69 -3.20 23.59
CA GLU A 508 -12.26 -3.19 22.20
C GLU A 508 -10.85 -3.78 22.03
N ALA A 509 -9.88 -3.34 22.84
CA ALA A 509 -8.51 -3.84 22.79
C ALA A 509 -8.44 -5.36 23.03
N MET A 510 -9.12 -5.86 24.07
CA MET A 510 -9.15 -7.29 24.39
C MET A 510 -9.83 -8.14 23.32
N THR A 511 -10.93 -7.64 22.72
CA THR A 511 -11.77 -8.41 21.80
C THR A 511 -11.26 -8.36 20.36
N LEU A 512 -10.85 -7.18 19.88
CA LEU A 512 -10.45 -6.97 18.48
C LEU A 512 -8.93 -7.00 18.28
N MET A 513 -8.16 -6.48 19.25
CA MET A 513 -6.69 -6.38 19.16
C MET A 513 -5.96 -7.49 19.93
N GLY A 514 -6.67 -8.35 20.66
CA GLY A 514 -6.08 -9.43 21.45
C GLY A 514 -5.28 -10.41 20.60
N VAL A 515 -4.13 -10.87 21.11
CA VAL A 515 -3.23 -11.81 20.41
C VAL A 515 -3.97 -13.04 19.88
N ARG A 516 -4.83 -13.65 20.70
CA ARG A 516 -5.59 -14.87 20.37
C ARG A 516 -6.53 -14.74 19.17
N HIS A 517 -7.05 -13.54 18.92
CA HIS A 517 -7.91 -13.24 17.77
C HIS A 517 -7.11 -12.83 16.53
N ASN A 518 -5.79 -12.62 16.69
CA ASN A 518 -4.89 -12.07 15.67
C ASN A 518 -3.70 -13.02 15.36
N LEU A 519 -3.91 -14.34 15.52
CA LEU A 519 -2.92 -15.38 15.23
C LEU A 519 -2.59 -15.53 13.72
N ILE A 520 -3.48 -15.03 12.85
CA ILE A 520 -3.42 -15.09 11.39
C ILE A 520 -3.17 -13.71 10.78
N THR A 521 -2.51 -13.68 9.62
CA THR A 521 -2.37 -12.45 8.82
C THR A 521 -3.61 -12.20 7.96
N PRO A 522 -4.19 -10.99 7.94
CA PRO A 522 -5.35 -10.68 7.10
C PRO A 522 -5.02 -10.71 5.59
N LYS A 523 -3.74 -10.66 5.21
CA LYS A 523 -3.30 -10.68 3.81
C LYS A 523 -3.58 -12.00 3.10
N SER A 524 -3.41 -13.13 3.79
CA SER A 524 -3.42 -14.47 3.19
C SER A 524 -4.18 -15.53 4.00
N GLY A 525 -4.60 -15.20 5.23
CA GLY A 525 -5.20 -16.18 6.15
C GLY A 525 -4.21 -17.22 6.67
N GLU A 526 -2.90 -16.94 6.62
CA GLU A 526 -1.84 -17.82 7.13
C GLU A 526 -1.49 -17.51 8.59
N PRO A 527 -1.09 -18.51 9.40
CA PRO A 527 -0.61 -18.26 10.76
C PRO A 527 0.71 -17.49 10.73
N ILE A 528 0.76 -16.40 11.50
CA ILE A 528 1.94 -15.53 11.65
C ILE A 528 2.56 -15.66 13.05
N ILE A 529 1.71 -15.85 14.08
CA ILE A 529 2.13 -16.25 15.42
C ILE A 529 2.19 -17.78 15.44
N ALA A 530 3.40 -18.31 15.62
CA ALA A 530 3.71 -19.74 15.53
C ALA A 530 5.11 -20.02 16.10
N ALA A 531 5.55 -21.28 16.07
CA ALA A 531 6.86 -21.67 16.58
C ALA A 531 8.02 -20.95 15.85
N THR A 532 9.02 -20.51 16.62
CA THR A 532 10.23 -19.81 16.13
C THR A 532 11.45 -20.74 16.05
N GLN A 533 12.64 -20.16 15.88
CA GLN A 533 13.89 -20.84 15.50
C GLN A 533 14.21 -22.05 16.40
N ASP A 534 14.34 -21.83 17.71
CA ASP A 534 14.74 -22.90 18.63
C ASP A 534 13.58 -23.88 18.92
N PHE A 535 12.34 -23.40 18.92
CA PHE A 535 11.16 -24.25 19.08
C PHE A 535 10.98 -25.23 17.92
N ILE A 536 11.19 -24.78 16.68
CA ILE A 536 11.21 -25.64 15.49
C ILE A 536 12.35 -26.67 15.57
N THR A 537 13.55 -26.24 15.98
CA THR A 537 14.71 -27.14 16.09
C THR A 537 14.50 -28.23 17.14
N ALA A 538 14.05 -27.85 18.33
CA ALA A 538 13.74 -28.78 19.42
C ALA A 538 12.62 -29.75 19.04
N ALA A 539 11.55 -29.28 18.38
CA ALA A 539 10.45 -30.13 17.93
C ALA A 539 10.87 -31.11 16.82
N PHE A 540 11.73 -30.69 15.89
CA PHE A 540 12.29 -31.55 14.84
C PHE A 540 13.19 -32.66 15.41
N LEU A 541 14.05 -32.31 16.37
CA LEU A 541 14.86 -33.28 17.11
C LEU A 541 13.98 -34.25 17.90
N LEU A 542 12.98 -33.76 18.63
CA LEU A 542 12.09 -34.59 19.44
C LEU A 542 11.21 -35.53 18.59
N SER A 543 10.71 -35.08 17.44
CA SER A 543 9.86 -35.88 16.55
C SER A 543 10.61 -36.87 15.64
N SER A 544 11.95 -36.89 15.68
CA SER A 544 12.77 -37.76 14.84
C SER A 544 12.58 -39.26 15.17
N LYS A 545 12.63 -40.12 14.13
CA LYS A 545 12.36 -41.57 14.20
C LYS A 545 13.26 -42.35 15.18
N ASP A 546 14.43 -41.81 15.53
CA ASP A 546 15.45 -42.45 16.36
C ASP A 546 15.32 -42.14 17.87
N ARG A 547 14.39 -41.26 18.26
CA ARG A 547 14.20 -40.85 19.66
C ARG A 547 13.24 -41.78 20.41
N PHE A 548 13.81 -42.55 21.33
CA PHE A 548 13.09 -43.42 22.27
C PHE A 548 13.35 -43.01 23.72
N PHE A 549 12.29 -42.99 24.53
CA PHE A 549 12.32 -42.60 25.93
C PHE A 549 11.79 -43.73 26.83
N ASP A 550 12.42 -43.92 27.99
CA ASP A 550 11.84 -44.74 29.05
C ASP A 550 10.70 -43.97 29.76
N ARG A 551 9.90 -44.67 30.58
CA ARG A 551 8.76 -44.06 31.28
C ARG A 551 9.17 -42.85 32.14
N LYS A 552 10.33 -42.87 32.79
CA LYS A 552 10.79 -41.77 33.65
C LYS A 552 11.13 -40.54 32.82
N THR A 553 11.90 -40.70 31.74
CA THR A 553 12.25 -39.57 30.88
C THR A 553 11.02 -39.04 30.14
N PHE A 554 10.16 -39.91 29.61
CA PHE A 554 8.92 -39.52 28.93
C PHE A 554 8.00 -38.68 29.83
N THR A 555 7.74 -39.13 31.05
CA THR A 555 6.91 -38.38 32.02
C THR A 555 7.56 -37.06 32.43
N THR A 556 8.88 -37.01 32.59
CA THR A 556 9.62 -35.77 32.87
C THR A 556 9.46 -34.75 31.73
N ILE A 557 9.60 -35.19 30.47
CA ILE A 557 9.39 -34.36 29.28
C ILE A 557 7.94 -33.87 29.20
N CYS A 558 6.94 -34.71 29.52
CA CYS A 558 5.55 -34.29 29.56
C CYS A 558 5.28 -33.22 30.65
N VAL A 559 5.95 -33.31 31.80
CA VAL A 559 5.87 -32.29 32.87
C VAL A 559 6.57 -30.98 32.46
N TYR A 560 7.51 -30.98 31.51
CA TYR A 560 8.10 -29.73 31.01
C TYR A 560 7.10 -28.81 30.30
N MET A 561 6.06 -29.36 29.65
CA MET A 561 5.05 -28.56 28.94
C MET A 561 3.82 -28.24 29.78
N LEU A 562 3.46 -29.09 30.73
CA LEU A 562 2.26 -28.94 31.56
C LEU A 562 2.52 -28.04 32.77
N GLU A 563 1.45 -27.44 33.26
CA GLU A 563 1.44 -26.74 34.56
C GLU A 563 0.97 -27.70 35.64
N GLY A 564 1.33 -27.43 36.90
CA GLY A 564 1.07 -28.34 38.04
C GLY A 564 -0.41 -28.66 38.31
N HIS A 565 -1.35 -28.00 37.62
CA HIS A 565 -2.79 -28.25 37.72
C HIS A 565 -3.34 -29.19 36.61
N THR A 566 -2.60 -29.44 35.52
CA THR A 566 -3.11 -30.26 34.39
C THR A 566 -2.74 -31.73 34.56
N ALA A 567 -3.72 -32.58 34.88
CA ALA A 567 -3.57 -34.03 34.82
C ALA A 567 -3.45 -34.52 33.37
N PHE A 568 -2.57 -35.50 33.13
CA PHE A 568 -2.35 -36.09 31.81
C PHE A 568 -2.38 -37.62 31.82
N ASP A 569 -2.88 -38.19 30.73
CA ASP A 569 -2.95 -39.62 30.48
C ASP A 569 -1.66 -40.07 29.77
N VAL A 570 -0.93 -41.04 30.32
CA VAL A 570 0.26 -41.61 29.67
C VAL A 570 -0.18 -42.60 28.58
N PRO A 571 0.16 -42.40 27.29
CA PRO A 571 -0.20 -43.33 26.22
C PRO A 571 0.52 -44.68 26.38
N PRO A 572 0.04 -45.77 25.74
CA PRO A 572 0.77 -47.04 25.72
C PRO A 572 2.15 -46.88 25.06
N PRO A 573 3.20 -47.58 25.51
CA PRO A 573 4.52 -47.51 24.90
C PRO A 573 4.50 -48.10 23.48
N ALA A 574 5.18 -47.45 22.55
CA ALA A 574 5.28 -47.90 21.16
C ALA A 574 6.04 -49.23 21.01
N ILE A 575 7.02 -49.48 21.89
CA ILE A 575 7.72 -50.77 22.02
C ILE A 575 7.40 -51.33 23.40
N ILE A 576 6.84 -52.54 23.46
CA ILE A 576 6.49 -53.21 24.73
C ILE A 576 7.63 -54.15 25.17
N VAL A 577 8.15 -54.95 24.23
CA VAL A 577 9.26 -55.90 24.40
C VAL A 577 10.35 -55.51 23.39
N PRO A 578 11.64 -55.44 23.75
CA PRO A 578 12.27 -55.92 24.98
C PRO A 578 12.15 -55.00 26.20
N ARG A 579 11.84 -53.72 26.02
CA ARG A 579 11.58 -52.76 27.13
C ARG A 579 10.46 -51.81 26.70
N ALA A 580 9.66 -51.36 27.67
CA ALA A 580 8.66 -50.33 27.48
C ALA A 580 9.32 -48.99 27.08
N LEU A 581 9.22 -48.62 25.81
CA LEU A 581 9.77 -47.38 25.26
C LEU A 581 8.71 -46.59 24.50
N TRP A 582 8.72 -45.29 24.71
CA TRP A 582 7.88 -44.31 24.02
C TRP A 582 8.67 -43.60 22.94
N THR A 583 8.06 -43.32 21.79
CA THR A 583 8.70 -42.49 20.76
C THR A 583 8.53 -41.00 21.09
N GLY A 584 9.44 -40.16 20.61
CA GLY A 584 9.27 -38.72 20.77
C GLY A 584 8.03 -38.13 20.07
N LYS A 585 7.50 -38.82 19.04
CA LYS A 585 6.18 -38.50 18.44
C LYS A 585 5.04 -38.57 19.45
N GLN A 586 5.08 -39.51 20.42
CA GLN A 586 4.05 -39.65 21.45
C GLN A 586 4.02 -38.48 22.45
N VAL A 587 5.10 -37.69 22.58
CA VAL A 587 5.08 -36.47 23.39
C VAL A 587 4.13 -35.43 22.78
N PHE A 588 4.07 -35.35 21.45
CA PHE A 588 3.15 -34.44 20.75
C PHE A 588 1.68 -34.88 20.86
N HIS A 589 1.40 -36.17 21.11
CA HIS A 589 0.05 -36.64 21.41
C HIS A 589 -0.47 -35.94 22.68
N VAL A 590 0.33 -35.97 23.75
CA VAL A 590 0.01 -35.33 25.04
C VAL A 590 0.00 -33.80 24.94
N LEU A 591 0.79 -33.21 24.03
CA LEU A 591 0.79 -31.76 23.77
C LEU A 591 -0.56 -31.29 23.21
N MET A 592 -1.06 -31.98 22.18
CA MET A 592 -2.35 -31.69 21.55
C MET A 592 -3.50 -32.04 22.50
N ARG A 593 -3.49 -33.26 23.05
CA ARG A 593 -4.55 -33.82 23.89
C ARG A 593 -3.95 -34.45 25.16
N PRO A 594 -3.81 -33.68 26.26
CA PRO A 594 -3.13 -34.17 27.46
C PRO A 594 -3.94 -35.24 28.20
N ASN A 595 -5.27 -35.18 28.12
CA ASN A 595 -6.16 -36.13 28.77
C ASN A 595 -7.42 -36.36 27.94
N LYS A 596 -8.17 -37.42 28.26
CA LYS A 596 -9.42 -37.77 27.55
C LYS A 596 -10.50 -36.69 27.61
N GLN A 597 -10.49 -35.84 28.65
CA GLN A 597 -11.46 -34.75 28.83
C GLN A 597 -11.24 -33.60 27.81
N SER A 598 -10.02 -33.43 27.31
CA SER A 598 -9.74 -32.47 26.25
C SER A 598 -10.47 -32.87 24.95
N PRO A 599 -11.26 -31.96 24.33
CA PRO A 599 -12.02 -32.23 23.12
C PRO A 599 -11.17 -32.23 21.85
N VAL A 600 -9.90 -31.83 21.93
CA VAL A 600 -9.02 -31.59 20.79
C VAL A 600 -8.63 -32.92 20.13
N MET A 601 -9.26 -33.23 19.00
CA MET A 601 -8.99 -34.38 18.13
C MET A 601 -8.61 -33.87 16.74
N VAL A 602 -7.33 -33.50 16.58
CA VAL A 602 -6.81 -32.94 15.32
C VAL A 602 -6.63 -34.05 14.29
N ASN A 603 -7.02 -33.75 13.05
CA ASN A 603 -6.82 -34.59 11.88
C ASN A 603 -6.18 -33.73 10.79
N LEU A 604 -4.95 -34.04 10.41
CA LEU A 604 -4.13 -33.22 9.51
C LEU A 604 -3.19 -34.11 8.70
N ASP A 605 -3.03 -33.80 7.42
CA ASP A 605 -1.97 -34.32 6.56
C ASP A 605 -1.19 -33.13 5.99
N ALA A 606 0.14 -33.12 6.13
CA ALA A 606 0.98 -31.98 5.78
C ALA A 606 2.34 -32.41 5.21
N LYS A 607 2.80 -31.69 4.18
CA LYS A 607 4.11 -31.88 3.55
C LYS A 607 5.20 -31.17 4.35
N CYS A 608 6.13 -31.91 4.95
CA CYS A 608 7.35 -31.34 5.54
C CYS A 608 8.19 -30.63 4.46
N LYS A 609 9.08 -29.73 4.88
CA LYS A 609 9.96 -28.92 4.03
C LYS A 609 10.91 -29.76 3.15
N SER A 610 11.36 -30.92 3.64
CA SER A 610 12.28 -31.81 2.92
C SER A 610 11.60 -32.80 1.97
N PHE A 611 10.26 -32.83 1.91
CA PHE A 611 9.52 -33.82 1.15
C PHE A 611 9.67 -33.66 -0.37
N THR A 612 9.98 -34.77 -1.06
CA THR A 612 10.01 -34.85 -2.52
C THR A 612 9.07 -35.96 -3.00
N ALA A 613 8.08 -35.59 -3.82
CA ALA A 613 7.10 -36.56 -4.32
C ALA A 613 7.75 -37.51 -5.34
N SER A 614 7.82 -38.80 -5.01
CA SER A 614 8.36 -39.85 -5.88
C SER A 614 7.21 -40.62 -6.57
N PRO A 615 7.18 -40.73 -7.91
CA PRO A 615 6.10 -41.43 -8.62
C PRO A 615 5.95 -42.89 -8.18
N GLY A 616 4.73 -43.32 -7.90
CA GLY A 616 4.41 -44.70 -7.49
C GLY A 616 4.57 -44.99 -5.99
N CYS A 617 5.22 -44.12 -5.22
CA CYS A 617 5.28 -44.22 -3.76
C CYS A 617 4.12 -43.44 -3.12
N CYS A 618 3.54 -43.96 -2.04
CA CYS A 618 2.61 -43.19 -1.22
C CYS A 618 3.38 -42.18 -0.33
N PRO A 619 2.82 -40.98 -0.06
CA PRO A 619 3.54 -39.93 0.67
C PRO A 619 4.02 -40.34 2.07
N ASP A 620 3.20 -41.11 2.77
CA ASP A 620 3.42 -41.58 4.15
C ASP A 620 4.64 -42.51 4.29
N MET A 621 5.07 -43.15 3.19
CA MET A 621 6.21 -44.08 3.15
C MET A 621 7.53 -43.42 2.72
N ASP A 622 7.63 -42.09 2.85
CA ASP A 622 8.87 -41.36 2.59
C ASP A 622 10.02 -41.81 3.52
N PRO A 623 11.20 -42.17 2.95
CA PRO A 623 12.36 -42.61 3.74
C PRO A 623 12.78 -41.56 4.78
N ASP A 624 12.76 -40.28 4.40
CA ASP A 624 13.21 -39.14 5.22
C ASP A 624 12.12 -38.65 6.19
N ASP A 625 10.99 -39.36 6.35
CA ASP A 625 9.88 -38.99 7.25
C ASP A 625 9.31 -37.58 6.95
N GLY A 626 9.24 -37.24 5.66
CA GLY A 626 8.83 -35.93 5.15
C GLY A 626 7.31 -35.70 5.04
N TRP A 627 6.48 -36.64 5.48
CA TRP A 627 5.03 -36.48 5.47
C TRP A 627 4.45 -36.61 6.86
N LEU A 628 3.87 -35.52 7.38
CA LEU A 628 3.20 -35.49 8.67
C LEU A 628 1.75 -35.94 8.50
N SER A 629 1.38 -37.04 9.16
CA SER A 629 -0.02 -37.46 9.29
C SER A 629 -0.41 -37.56 10.77
N ILE A 630 -1.47 -36.84 11.12
CA ILE A 630 -2.08 -36.80 12.46
C ILE A 630 -3.50 -37.32 12.35
N ARG A 631 -3.88 -38.25 13.22
CA ARG A 631 -5.23 -38.80 13.33
C ARG A 631 -5.69 -38.77 14.79
N ASN A 632 -6.81 -38.13 15.06
CA ASN A 632 -7.42 -37.98 16.39
C ASN A 632 -6.44 -37.48 17.49
N SER A 633 -5.59 -36.51 17.13
CA SER A 633 -4.46 -35.99 17.93
C SER A 633 -3.31 -36.97 18.19
N GLU A 634 -3.22 -38.08 17.46
CA GLU A 634 -2.07 -38.98 17.46
C GLU A 634 -1.25 -38.78 16.17
N VAL A 635 0.04 -38.45 16.33
CA VAL A 635 1.03 -38.35 15.24
C VAL A 635 1.44 -39.76 14.82
N MET A 636 1.16 -40.12 13.57
CA MET A 636 1.42 -41.45 13.00
C MET A 636 2.79 -41.52 12.31
N CYS A 637 3.05 -40.59 11.40
CA CYS A 637 4.30 -40.43 10.67
C CYS A 637 4.68 -38.94 10.55
N GLY A 638 5.92 -38.65 10.17
CA GLY A 638 6.41 -37.30 9.90
C GLY A 638 7.16 -36.61 11.04
N ARG A 639 7.94 -35.60 10.68
CA ARG A 639 8.66 -34.72 11.62
C ARG A 639 7.97 -33.36 11.76
N MET A 640 8.03 -32.79 12.96
CA MET A 640 7.61 -31.42 13.24
C MET A 640 8.70 -30.45 12.78
N ASP A 641 8.35 -29.54 11.89
CA ASP A 641 9.27 -28.63 11.20
C ASP A 641 8.62 -27.26 10.96
N LYS A 642 9.33 -26.32 10.32
CA LYS A 642 8.76 -24.98 10.03
C LYS A 642 7.45 -25.04 9.23
N SER A 643 7.24 -26.05 8.39
CA SER A 643 6.05 -26.12 7.55
C SER A 643 4.80 -26.63 8.27
N THR A 644 5.00 -27.32 9.40
CA THR A 644 3.95 -28.02 10.16
C THR A 644 3.64 -27.38 11.51
N ILE A 645 4.60 -26.66 12.13
CA ILE A 645 4.39 -25.91 13.39
C ILE A 645 4.82 -24.44 13.32
N GLY A 646 5.47 -24.02 12.23
CA GLY A 646 5.92 -22.64 12.03
C GLY A 646 4.90 -21.76 11.28
N ALA A 647 5.30 -20.51 11.05
CA ALA A 647 4.50 -19.51 10.35
C ALA A 647 4.57 -19.65 8.81
N GLY A 648 3.50 -19.23 8.13
CA GLY A 648 3.45 -19.10 6.66
C GLY A 648 2.97 -20.33 5.89
N ARG A 649 2.25 -21.28 6.52
CA ARG A 649 1.46 -22.31 5.83
C ARG A 649 0.15 -22.59 6.56
N LYS A 650 -0.92 -22.83 5.79
CA LYS A 650 -2.25 -23.21 6.31
C LYS A 650 -2.33 -24.68 6.76
N ASP A 651 -1.43 -25.53 6.29
CA ASP A 651 -1.30 -26.94 6.74
C ASP A 651 -0.53 -27.07 8.08
N SER A 652 -0.57 -26.03 8.91
CA SER A 652 0.08 -25.99 10.22
C SER A 652 -0.84 -26.56 11.30
N LEU A 653 -0.27 -27.29 12.27
CA LEU A 653 -0.96 -27.86 13.42
C LEU A 653 -1.75 -26.78 14.19
N PHE A 654 -1.13 -25.64 14.46
CA PHE A 654 -1.79 -24.55 15.19
C PHE A 654 -2.94 -23.92 14.39
N TYR A 655 -2.85 -23.90 13.06
CA TYR A 655 -3.92 -23.42 12.20
C TYR A 655 -5.11 -24.39 12.15
N ALA A 656 -4.85 -25.70 12.14
CA ALA A 656 -5.90 -26.71 12.24
C ALA A 656 -6.64 -26.61 13.60
N ILE A 657 -5.91 -26.48 14.71
CA ILE A 657 -6.51 -26.27 16.04
C ILE A 657 -7.33 -24.97 16.06
N LEU A 658 -6.80 -23.87 15.53
CA LEU A 658 -7.50 -22.58 15.46
C LEU A 658 -8.84 -22.67 14.70
N ARG A 659 -8.85 -23.31 13.52
CA ARG A 659 -10.03 -23.40 12.65
C ARG A 659 -11.11 -24.33 13.18
N ASP A 660 -10.72 -25.48 13.73
CA ASP A 660 -11.66 -26.53 14.14
C ASP A 660 -12.08 -26.40 15.62
N TYR A 661 -11.18 -25.93 16.50
CA TYR A 661 -11.38 -25.88 17.96
C TYR A 661 -11.28 -24.47 18.60
N GLY A 662 -10.91 -23.45 17.83
CA GLY A 662 -10.88 -22.05 18.27
C GLY A 662 -9.53 -21.56 18.83
N SER A 663 -9.45 -20.25 19.07
CA SER A 663 -8.23 -19.53 19.47
C SER A 663 -7.62 -20.04 20.77
N ASP A 664 -8.44 -20.24 21.79
CA ASP A 664 -7.97 -20.51 23.16
C ASP A 664 -7.23 -21.87 23.24
N GLN A 665 -7.66 -22.85 22.44
CA GLN A 665 -6.97 -24.15 22.33
C GLN A 665 -5.66 -24.03 21.54
N ALA A 666 -5.61 -23.17 20.51
CA ALA A 666 -4.39 -22.92 19.75
C ALA A 666 -3.33 -22.20 20.58
N VAL A 667 -3.72 -21.18 21.36
CA VAL A 667 -2.91 -20.49 22.37
C VAL A 667 -2.33 -21.51 23.36
N THR A 668 -3.20 -22.31 23.99
CA THR A 668 -2.77 -23.31 24.97
C THR A 668 -1.78 -24.33 24.39
N ALA A 669 -1.96 -24.74 23.13
CA ALA A 669 -1.04 -25.65 22.45
C ALA A 669 0.32 -25.00 22.14
N MET A 670 0.35 -23.72 21.76
CA MET A 670 1.59 -22.95 21.55
C MET A 670 2.35 -22.73 22.86
N ASP A 671 1.67 -22.38 23.94
CA ASP A 671 2.27 -22.18 25.26
C ASP A 671 2.90 -23.47 25.81
N ARG A 672 2.26 -24.62 25.57
CA ARG A 672 2.84 -25.94 25.88
C ARG A 672 4.10 -26.20 25.04
N LEU A 673 4.09 -25.91 23.74
CA LEU A 673 5.24 -26.13 22.86
C LEU A 673 6.43 -25.25 23.27
N ALA A 674 6.22 -23.97 23.53
CA ALA A 674 7.29 -23.04 23.93
C ALA A 674 8.03 -23.55 25.18
N ARG A 675 7.28 -23.93 26.22
CA ARG A 675 7.81 -24.47 27.47
C ARG A 675 8.46 -25.84 27.30
N LEU A 676 7.89 -26.72 26.48
CA LEU A 676 8.48 -28.02 26.12
C LEU A 676 9.86 -27.84 25.51
N CYS A 677 9.92 -27.05 24.43
CA CYS A 677 11.09 -26.91 23.60
C CYS A 677 12.23 -26.19 24.33
N ALA A 678 11.93 -25.12 25.06
CA ALA A 678 12.93 -24.40 25.86
C ALA A 678 13.63 -25.34 26.85
N ARG A 679 12.87 -26.11 27.64
CA ARG A 679 13.41 -27.02 28.67
C ARG A 679 14.10 -28.25 28.08
N TYR A 680 13.51 -28.84 27.04
CA TYR A 680 14.05 -30.02 26.37
C TYR A 680 15.39 -29.72 25.67
N LEU A 681 15.49 -28.62 24.93
CA LEU A 681 16.71 -28.28 24.18
C LEU A 681 17.90 -28.00 25.12
N THR A 682 17.67 -27.32 26.26
CA THR A 682 18.68 -27.16 27.31
C THR A 682 19.13 -28.50 27.89
N SER A 683 18.24 -29.48 28.02
CA SER A 683 18.57 -30.80 28.59
C SER A 683 19.32 -31.74 27.62
N GLN A 684 19.04 -31.65 26.31
CA GLN A 684 19.75 -32.44 25.29
C GLN A 684 21.12 -31.85 24.95
N GLY A 685 21.20 -30.52 24.90
CA GLY A 685 22.33 -29.82 24.29
C GLY A 685 22.23 -29.79 22.76
N PHE A 686 22.35 -28.61 22.17
CA PHE A 686 22.44 -28.40 20.74
C PHE A 686 23.47 -27.30 20.50
N SER A 687 24.50 -27.57 19.70
CA SER A 687 25.64 -26.67 19.51
C SER A 687 26.18 -26.78 18.10
N ILE A 688 26.70 -25.68 17.58
CA ILE A 688 27.42 -25.61 16.32
C ILE A 688 28.93 -25.55 16.61
N GLY A 689 29.71 -26.43 15.97
CA GLY A 689 31.16 -26.45 16.07
C GLY A 689 31.85 -26.05 14.77
N VAL A 690 33.16 -25.76 14.83
CA VAL A 690 33.98 -25.56 13.62
C VAL A 690 34.05 -26.85 12.77
N GLY A 691 33.93 -28.02 13.39
CA GLY A 691 33.86 -29.31 12.69
C GLY A 691 32.63 -29.47 11.79
N ASP A 692 31.52 -28.82 12.11
CA ASP A 692 30.25 -28.89 11.36
C ASP A 692 30.32 -28.20 9.99
N VAL A 693 31.30 -27.30 9.84
CA VAL A 693 31.58 -26.54 8.61
C VAL A 693 32.91 -26.92 7.95
N PHE A 694 33.56 -27.98 8.44
CA PHE A 694 34.83 -28.47 7.91
C PHE A 694 34.60 -29.23 6.58
N PRO A 695 35.22 -28.82 5.45
CA PRO A 695 35.07 -29.51 4.18
C PRO A 695 35.84 -30.84 4.18
N THR A 696 35.22 -31.90 3.66
CA THR A 696 35.91 -33.19 3.47
C THR A 696 36.92 -33.11 2.33
N THR A 697 37.97 -33.92 2.38
CA THR A 697 39.00 -33.98 1.32
C THR A 697 38.41 -34.35 -0.05
N GLN A 698 37.36 -35.18 -0.07
CA GLN A 698 36.60 -35.52 -1.28
C GLN A 698 35.85 -34.30 -1.84
N LEU A 699 35.19 -33.51 -0.98
CA LEU A 699 34.51 -32.28 -1.38
C LEU A 699 35.48 -31.25 -1.98
N ASP A 700 36.68 -31.09 -1.40
CA ASP A 700 37.69 -30.18 -1.96
C ASP A 700 38.25 -30.63 -3.32
N LEU A 701 38.39 -31.95 -3.52
CA LEU A 701 38.81 -32.54 -4.81
C LEU A 701 37.74 -32.31 -5.89
N GLU A 702 36.49 -32.63 -5.59
CA GLU A 702 35.37 -32.42 -6.51
C GLU A 702 35.10 -30.94 -6.79
N LYS A 703 35.18 -30.08 -5.77
CA LYS A 703 35.11 -28.61 -5.93
C LYS A 703 36.15 -28.12 -6.93
N LYS A 704 37.42 -28.51 -6.79
CA LYS A 704 38.49 -28.14 -7.72
C LYS A 704 38.18 -28.63 -9.14
N ARG A 705 37.75 -29.89 -9.30
CA ARG A 705 37.37 -30.48 -10.59
C ARG A 705 36.24 -29.71 -11.29
N LEU A 706 35.19 -29.34 -10.56
CA LEU A 706 34.07 -28.55 -11.08
C LEU A 706 34.49 -27.13 -11.48
N ILE A 707 35.29 -26.46 -10.67
CA ILE A 707 35.79 -25.11 -10.93
C ILE A 707 36.68 -25.09 -12.18
N THR A 708 37.68 -25.98 -12.28
CA THR A 708 38.57 -26.06 -13.45
C THR A 708 37.80 -26.34 -14.74
N LYS A 709 36.79 -27.24 -14.70
CA LYS A 709 35.93 -27.51 -15.85
C LYS A 709 35.14 -26.25 -16.28
N ALA A 710 34.56 -25.53 -15.32
CA ALA A 710 33.79 -24.32 -15.61
C ALA A 710 34.66 -23.18 -16.13
N TYR A 711 35.89 -23.03 -15.63
CA TYR A 711 36.81 -21.99 -16.07
C TYR A 711 37.21 -22.22 -17.53
N ALA A 712 37.59 -23.46 -17.89
CA ALA A 712 37.84 -23.83 -19.29
C ALA A 712 36.63 -23.57 -20.21
N GLN A 713 35.39 -23.78 -19.72
CA GLN A 713 34.18 -23.42 -20.48
C GLN A 713 34.02 -21.90 -20.64
N CYS A 714 34.23 -21.12 -19.58
CA CYS A 714 34.18 -19.66 -19.64
C CYS A 714 35.26 -19.08 -20.57
N ASP A 715 36.49 -19.57 -20.49
CA ASP A 715 37.61 -19.13 -21.33
C ASP A 715 37.37 -19.43 -22.82
N ASN A 716 36.78 -20.59 -23.14
CA ASN A 716 36.34 -20.90 -24.51
C ASN A 716 35.29 -19.90 -25.02
N ILE A 717 34.29 -19.55 -24.19
CA ILE A 717 33.27 -18.57 -24.59
C ILE A 717 33.89 -17.18 -24.75
N ILE A 718 34.76 -16.76 -23.84
CA ILE A 718 35.52 -15.50 -23.95
C ILE A 718 36.33 -15.47 -25.25
N ALA A 719 37.01 -16.56 -25.61
CA ALA A 719 37.74 -16.67 -26.88
C ALA A 719 36.82 -16.54 -28.10
N THR A 720 35.65 -17.19 -28.12
CA THR A 720 34.67 -17.03 -29.21
C THR A 720 34.11 -15.61 -29.32
N PHE A 721 33.93 -14.92 -28.18
CA PHE A 721 33.53 -13.52 -28.12
C PHE A 721 34.62 -12.60 -28.66
N THR A 722 35.89 -12.79 -28.26
CA THR A 722 37.04 -12.02 -28.79
C THR A 722 37.22 -12.22 -30.30
N LEU A 723 36.88 -13.39 -30.83
CA LEU A 723 36.84 -13.68 -32.26
C LEU A 723 35.59 -13.15 -32.99
N GLY A 724 34.64 -12.52 -32.29
CA GLY A 724 33.38 -12.02 -32.85
C GLY A 724 32.41 -13.10 -33.34
N LYS A 725 32.62 -14.37 -32.96
CA LYS A 725 31.86 -15.54 -33.44
C LYS A 725 30.78 -16.02 -32.47
N LEU A 726 30.56 -15.32 -31.34
CA LEU A 726 29.53 -15.69 -30.38
C LEU A 726 28.13 -15.41 -30.96
N GLU A 727 27.29 -16.45 -31.06
CA GLU A 727 25.90 -16.32 -31.46
C GLU A 727 25.13 -15.46 -30.44
N LYS A 728 24.39 -14.46 -30.93
CA LYS A 728 23.60 -13.55 -30.07
C LYS A 728 22.32 -14.24 -29.60
N ALA A 729 22.02 -14.17 -28.30
CA ALA A 729 20.71 -14.52 -27.81
C ALA A 729 19.65 -13.52 -28.30
N ALA A 730 18.42 -13.99 -28.55
CA ALA A 730 17.34 -13.13 -29.01
C ALA A 730 17.08 -11.98 -28.02
N GLY A 731 17.08 -10.74 -28.52
CA GLY A 731 16.89 -9.54 -27.71
C GLY A 731 18.11 -9.07 -26.89
N CYS A 732 19.23 -9.78 -26.93
CA CYS A 732 20.47 -9.40 -26.22
C CYS A 732 21.54 -8.89 -27.19
N ASN A 733 22.42 -8.00 -26.71
CA ASN A 733 23.68 -7.69 -27.38
C ASN A 733 24.73 -8.81 -27.14
N MET A 734 25.91 -8.72 -27.77
CA MET A 734 26.95 -9.76 -27.63
C MET A 734 27.55 -9.84 -26.22
N GLU A 735 27.72 -8.70 -25.55
CA GLU A 735 28.26 -8.65 -24.18
C GLU A 735 27.25 -9.20 -23.17
N GLU A 736 25.98 -8.82 -23.28
CA GLU A 736 24.88 -9.41 -22.49
C GLU A 736 24.78 -10.92 -22.70
N THR A 737 24.92 -11.39 -23.95
CA THR A 737 24.93 -12.83 -24.25
C THR A 737 26.11 -13.54 -23.59
N LEU A 738 27.31 -12.94 -23.61
CA LEU A 738 28.51 -13.43 -22.91
C LEU A 738 28.29 -13.49 -21.39
N GLU A 739 27.86 -12.38 -20.78
CA GLU A 739 27.67 -12.25 -19.33
C GLU A 739 26.55 -13.18 -18.82
N ASN A 740 25.46 -13.35 -19.57
CA ASN A 740 24.39 -14.32 -19.28
C ASN A 740 24.91 -15.76 -19.35
N SER A 741 25.68 -16.09 -20.38
CA SER A 741 26.24 -17.45 -20.57
C SER A 741 27.21 -17.82 -19.43
N ILE A 742 28.14 -16.92 -19.09
CA ILE A 742 29.09 -17.12 -17.99
C ILE A 742 28.35 -17.21 -16.65
N SER A 743 27.41 -16.30 -16.37
CA SER A 743 26.65 -16.31 -15.11
C SER A 743 25.81 -17.58 -14.95
N GLY A 744 25.25 -18.11 -16.04
CA GLY A 744 24.54 -19.39 -16.06
C GLY A 744 25.45 -20.59 -15.75
N ILE A 745 26.68 -20.62 -16.27
CA ILE A 745 27.67 -21.67 -15.98
C ILE A 745 28.10 -21.60 -14.51
N LEU A 746 28.51 -20.43 -14.02
CA LEU A 746 28.98 -20.24 -12.65
C LEU A 746 27.90 -20.52 -11.60
N SER A 747 26.63 -20.22 -11.92
CA SER A 747 25.48 -20.57 -11.07
C SER A 747 25.27 -22.08 -10.94
N LYS A 748 25.45 -22.84 -12.03
CA LYS A 748 25.38 -24.32 -12.02
C LYS A 748 26.50 -24.94 -11.19
N VAL A 749 27.72 -24.39 -11.23
CA VAL A 749 28.85 -24.84 -10.38
C VAL A 749 28.49 -24.75 -8.90
N ARG A 750 27.93 -23.61 -8.46
CA ARG A 750 27.49 -23.42 -7.07
C ARG A 750 26.42 -24.43 -6.67
N GLN A 751 25.45 -24.70 -7.55
CA GLN A 751 24.41 -25.71 -7.28
C GLN A 751 24.99 -27.13 -7.18
N GLN A 752 25.88 -27.53 -8.08
CA GLN A 752 26.51 -28.86 -8.08
C GLN A 752 27.42 -29.08 -6.88
N ALA A 753 28.30 -28.12 -6.58
CA ALA A 753 29.17 -28.18 -5.40
C ALA A 753 28.38 -28.12 -4.09
N GLY A 754 27.29 -27.34 -4.07
CA GLY A 754 26.38 -27.27 -2.92
C GLY A 754 25.62 -28.58 -2.68
N GLN A 755 25.09 -29.21 -3.73
CA GLN A 755 24.41 -30.50 -3.61
C GLN A 755 25.36 -31.58 -3.11
N TYR A 756 26.55 -31.72 -3.74
CA TYR A 756 27.56 -32.67 -3.31
C TYR A 756 28.04 -32.43 -1.86
N CYS A 757 28.09 -31.18 -1.41
CA CYS A 757 28.35 -30.83 -0.01
C CYS A 757 27.23 -31.33 0.92
N ILE A 758 25.95 -31.10 0.59
CA ILE A 758 24.83 -31.58 1.40
C ILE A 758 24.79 -33.12 1.46
N ASP A 759 25.09 -33.81 0.35
CA ASP A 759 25.09 -35.27 0.25
C ASP A 759 26.27 -35.93 0.99
N THR A 760 27.36 -35.19 1.25
CA THR A 760 28.55 -35.69 1.98
C THR A 760 28.56 -35.32 3.48
N LEU A 761 27.68 -34.42 3.93
CA LEU A 761 27.58 -34.04 5.34
C LEU A 761 26.78 -35.07 6.16
N SER A 762 27.21 -35.29 7.41
CA SER A 762 26.52 -36.19 8.34
C SER A 762 25.06 -35.76 8.61
N HIS A 763 24.15 -36.72 8.72
CA HIS A 763 22.76 -36.48 9.11
C HIS A 763 22.60 -35.78 10.47
N HIS A 764 23.59 -35.93 11.36
CA HIS A 764 23.61 -35.27 12.68
C HIS A 764 24.22 -33.86 12.66
N ASN A 765 24.63 -33.34 11.49
CA ASN A 765 25.30 -32.05 11.40
C ASN A 765 24.36 -30.88 11.76
N THR A 766 24.74 -30.07 12.76
CA THR A 766 23.89 -29.01 13.34
C THR A 766 23.35 -28.00 12.31
N PRO A 767 24.17 -27.43 11.39
CA PRO A 767 23.67 -26.53 10.35
C PRO A 767 22.72 -27.20 9.34
N LEU A 768 22.94 -28.49 9.06
CA LEU A 768 22.08 -29.26 8.16
C LEU A 768 20.71 -29.52 8.81
N ILE A 769 20.68 -29.82 10.12
CA ILE A 769 19.44 -29.96 10.90
C ILE A 769 18.65 -28.65 10.89
N MET A 770 19.29 -27.50 11.15
CA MET A 770 18.63 -26.19 11.08
C MET A 770 18.10 -25.86 9.68
N ALA A 771 18.86 -26.19 8.62
CA ALA A 771 18.44 -26.00 7.24
C ALA A 771 17.27 -26.93 6.84
N LYS A 772 17.29 -28.21 7.24
CA LYS A 772 16.21 -29.19 6.96
C LYS A 772 14.93 -28.89 7.75
N SER A 773 15.03 -28.63 9.06
CA SER A 773 13.88 -28.23 9.90
C SER A 773 13.32 -26.86 9.50
N GLY A 774 14.17 -25.99 8.96
CA GLY A 774 13.83 -24.64 8.53
C GLY A 774 13.77 -23.62 9.65
N SER A 775 14.39 -23.89 10.81
CA SER A 775 14.51 -22.94 11.91
C SER A 775 15.29 -21.69 11.52
N LYS A 776 16.54 -21.86 11.08
CA LYS A 776 17.40 -20.75 10.61
C LYS A 776 18.31 -21.20 9.48
N GLY A 777 18.52 -20.31 8.51
CA GLY A 777 19.36 -20.56 7.34
C GLY A 777 18.72 -21.45 6.27
N SER A 778 19.52 -21.77 5.26
CA SER A 778 19.14 -22.59 4.11
C SER A 778 20.28 -23.54 3.73
N THR A 779 19.99 -24.53 2.88
CA THR A 779 21.03 -25.40 2.29
C THR A 779 22.08 -24.61 1.50
N ILE A 780 21.70 -23.46 0.92
CA ILE A 780 22.63 -22.54 0.24
C ILE A 780 23.59 -21.94 1.26
N ASN A 781 23.13 -21.49 2.43
CA ASN A 781 24.00 -20.91 3.46
C ASN A 781 25.04 -21.94 3.94
N VAL A 782 24.63 -23.19 4.14
CA VAL A 782 25.55 -24.30 4.49
C VAL A 782 26.57 -24.52 3.37
N ALA A 783 26.13 -24.59 2.11
CA ALA A 783 27.02 -24.72 0.96
C ALA A 783 28.02 -23.54 0.81
N GLN A 784 27.63 -22.32 1.17
CA GLN A 784 28.53 -21.16 1.14
C GLN A 784 29.56 -21.14 2.27
N MET A 785 29.21 -21.65 3.45
CA MET A 785 30.15 -21.80 4.57
C MET A 785 31.21 -22.87 4.28
N VAL A 786 30.81 -24.00 3.69
CA VAL A 786 31.68 -25.19 3.52
C VAL A 786 32.32 -25.25 2.13
N ALA A 787 31.52 -25.20 1.06
CA ALA A 787 31.97 -25.49 -0.31
C ALA A 787 32.54 -24.27 -1.03
N LEU A 788 31.70 -23.30 -1.41
CA LEU A 788 32.10 -22.04 -2.08
C LEU A 788 31.00 -20.97 -2.01
N VAL A 789 31.36 -19.69 -1.91
CA VAL A 789 30.39 -18.58 -1.84
C VAL A 789 29.69 -18.33 -3.19
N GLY A 790 30.46 -18.33 -4.29
CA GLY A 790 29.99 -18.20 -5.68
C GLY A 790 30.03 -16.78 -6.25
N GLN A 791 29.36 -16.59 -7.39
CA GLN A 791 29.31 -15.29 -8.09
C GLN A 791 28.62 -14.21 -7.24
N GLN A 792 29.32 -13.10 -7.02
CA GLN A 792 28.73 -11.89 -6.46
C GLN A 792 28.01 -11.13 -7.59
N ILE A 793 26.75 -10.75 -7.36
CA ILE A 793 25.90 -10.05 -8.31
C ILE A 793 25.62 -8.66 -7.73
N ILE A 794 25.67 -7.63 -8.58
CA ILE A 794 25.38 -6.24 -8.25
C ILE A 794 24.43 -5.66 -9.30
N GLY A 795 23.30 -5.09 -8.90
CA GLY A 795 22.32 -4.54 -9.85
C GLY A 795 21.78 -5.55 -10.88
N GLY A 796 21.82 -6.84 -10.55
CA GLY A 796 21.47 -7.93 -11.49
C GLY A 796 22.58 -8.35 -12.46
N GLN A 797 23.77 -7.73 -12.41
CA GLN A 797 24.92 -8.00 -13.28
C GLN A 797 26.14 -8.52 -12.50
N ARG A 798 27.17 -9.01 -13.22
CA ARG A 798 28.50 -9.25 -12.63
C ARG A 798 29.18 -7.92 -12.29
N VAL A 799 30.24 -7.95 -11.48
CA VAL A 799 30.89 -6.72 -10.97
C VAL A 799 31.34 -5.82 -12.13
N SER A 800 30.82 -4.59 -12.15
CA SER A 800 31.14 -3.57 -13.14
C SER A 800 32.57 -3.04 -13.01
N ASP A 801 33.10 -2.46 -14.08
CA ASP A 801 34.47 -1.94 -14.10
C ASP A 801 34.57 -0.59 -13.36
N GLY A 802 35.08 -0.63 -12.12
CA GLY A 802 35.31 0.55 -11.29
C GLY A 802 36.57 1.35 -11.67
N PHE A 803 37.41 0.80 -12.54
CA PHE A 803 38.55 1.47 -13.17
C PHE A 803 38.42 1.37 -14.70
N GLN A 804 39.23 2.14 -15.43
CA GLN A 804 39.27 2.07 -16.89
C GLN A 804 39.49 0.62 -17.39
N ASP A 805 38.46 0.06 -18.02
CA ASP A 805 38.40 -1.27 -18.63
C ASP A 805 38.65 -2.45 -17.66
N ARG A 806 38.50 -2.25 -16.33
CA ARG A 806 38.68 -3.33 -15.34
C ARG A 806 38.04 -3.03 -13.97
N THR A 807 37.74 -4.08 -13.23
CA THR A 807 37.17 -4.01 -11.87
C THR A 807 38.15 -3.51 -10.82
N LEU A 808 39.39 -4.03 -10.83
CA LEU A 808 40.45 -3.71 -9.86
C LEU A 808 41.82 -3.56 -10.54
N PRO A 809 42.77 -2.79 -9.96
CA PRO A 809 44.09 -2.60 -10.53
C PRO A 809 44.96 -3.86 -10.63
N LEU A 810 44.61 -4.91 -9.86
CA LEU A 810 45.30 -6.20 -9.83
C LEU A 810 45.02 -7.06 -11.08
N PHE A 811 43.95 -6.76 -11.83
CA PHE A 811 43.60 -7.48 -13.04
C PHE A 811 44.06 -6.73 -14.29
N HIS A 812 44.31 -7.47 -15.38
CA HIS A 812 44.58 -6.88 -16.69
C HIS A 812 43.36 -6.12 -17.22
N LYS A 813 43.60 -5.12 -18.08
CA LYS A 813 42.52 -4.42 -18.78
C LYS A 813 41.74 -5.41 -19.67
N ASN A 814 40.44 -5.21 -19.80
CA ASN A 814 39.49 -6.08 -20.51
C ASN A 814 39.42 -7.54 -20.00
N ALA A 815 39.89 -7.83 -18.78
CA ALA A 815 39.79 -9.16 -18.19
C ALA A 815 38.33 -9.51 -17.82
N ARG A 816 37.68 -10.40 -18.60
CA ARG A 816 36.30 -10.88 -18.39
C ARG A 816 36.18 -12.22 -17.65
N GLN A 817 37.31 -12.81 -17.24
CA GLN A 817 37.40 -14.08 -16.51
C GLN A 817 36.52 -14.08 -15.22
N PRO A 818 36.13 -15.27 -14.69
CA PRO A 818 35.37 -15.37 -13.43
C PRO A 818 36.01 -14.59 -12.26
N ASP A 819 37.31 -14.81 -12.00
CA ASP A 819 38.03 -14.20 -10.88
C ASP A 819 38.09 -12.66 -10.96
N SER A 820 38.20 -12.08 -12.17
CA SER A 820 38.27 -10.61 -12.34
C SER A 820 36.92 -9.91 -12.19
N LYS A 821 35.81 -10.65 -12.25
CA LYS A 821 34.44 -10.12 -12.27
C LYS A 821 33.59 -10.64 -11.09
N GLY A 822 34.23 -10.95 -9.96
CA GLY A 822 33.56 -11.24 -8.69
C GLY A 822 33.06 -12.67 -8.49
N PHE A 823 33.62 -13.67 -9.16
CA PHE A 823 33.40 -15.06 -8.76
C PHE A 823 34.27 -15.41 -7.55
N VAL A 824 33.64 -15.75 -6.43
CA VAL A 824 34.32 -16.18 -5.19
C VAL A 824 34.34 -17.70 -5.15
N LYS A 825 35.53 -18.28 -5.31
CA LYS A 825 35.75 -19.74 -5.37
C LYS A 825 36.01 -20.37 -4.00
N ASN A 826 36.45 -19.56 -3.05
CA ASN A 826 36.62 -19.95 -1.67
C ASN A 826 35.29 -19.97 -0.89
N SER A 827 35.27 -20.68 0.23
CA SER A 827 34.17 -20.68 1.20
C SER A 827 34.50 -19.78 2.39
N PHE A 828 33.52 -19.49 3.24
CA PHE A 828 33.79 -18.74 4.48
C PHE A 828 34.73 -19.52 5.41
N TYR A 829 34.69 -20.86 5.41
CA TYR A 829 35.63 -21.68 6.16
C TYR A 829 37.07 -21.58 5.65
N SER A 830 37.30 -21.63 4.32
CA SER A 830 38.66 -21.56 3.75
C SER A 830 39.28 -20.16 3.82
N GLY A 831 38.47 -19.13 4.08
CA GLY A 831 38.87 -17.72 4.04
C GLY A 831 38.85 -17.15 2.62
N LEU A 832 38.54 -15.85 2.51
CA LEU A 832 38.48 -15.13 1.24
C LEU A 832 39.82 -14.46 0.91
N LEU A 833 40.21 -14.49 -0.38
CA LEU A 833 41.33 -13.69 -0.87
C LEU A 833 41.00 -12.18 -0.84
N PRO A 834 41.98 -11.27 -0.82
CA PRO A 834 41.72 -9.82 -0.76
C PRO A 834 40.82 -9.29 -1.88
N THR A 835 40.93 -9.84 -3.10
CA THR A 835 40.05 -9.50 -4.23
C THR A 835 38.63 -10.04 -4.04
N GLU A 836 38.49 -11.29 -3.62
CA GLU A 836 37.21 -11.93 -3.31
C GLU A 836 36.47 -11.22 -2.16
N PHE A 837 37.20 -10.87 -1.09
CA PHE A 837 36.68 -10.12 0.04
C PHE A 837 36.12 -8.77 -0.38
N LEU A 838 36.85 -8.02 -1.22
CA LEU A 838 36.37 -6.73 -1.73
C LEU A 838 35.09 -6.89 -2.58
N PHE A 839 35.05 -7.86 -3.49
CA PHE A 839 33.84 -8.12 -4.29
C PHE A 839 32.64 -8.54 -3.43
N HIS A 840 32.87 -9.37 -2.41
CA HIS A 840 31.83 -9.76 -1.46
C HIS A 840 31.35 -8.57 -0.61
N ALA A 841 32.26 -7.71 -0.13
CA ALA A 841 31.93 -6.52 0.64
C ALA A 841 31.12 -5.49 -0.17
N VAL A 842 31.38 -5.34 -1.48
CA VAL A 842 30.59 -4.46 -2.35
C VAL A 842 29.16 -4.98 -2.49
N SER A 843 28.97 -6.28 -2.78
CA SER A 843 27.64 -6.90 -2.88
C SER A 843 26.89 -6.88 -1.54
N GLY A 844 27.58 -7.11 -0.43
CA GLY A 844 27.00 -6.97 0.92
C GLY A 844 26.54 -5.54 1.24
N ARG A 845 27.29 -4.51 0.79
CA ARG A 845 26.92 -3.11 0.98
C ARG A 845 25.68 -2.72 0.17
N GLU A 846 25.49 -3.26 -1.02
CA GLU A 846 24.26 -3.06 -1.81
C GLU A 846 23.03 -3.51 -1.05
N GLY A 847 23.03 -4.72 -0.47
CA GLY A 847 21.90 -5.24 0.31
C GLY A 847 21.57 -4.40 1.56
N LEU A 848 22.59 -3.84 2.22
CA LEU A 848 22.39 -2.91 3.34
C LEU A 848 21.78 -1.57 2.90
N VAL A 849 22.22 -1.02 1.77
CA VAL A 849 21.68 0.23 1.21
C VAL A 849 20.26 0.03 0.67
N ASP A 850 20.00 -1.07 -0.03
CA ASP A 850 18.68 -1.46 -0.53
C ASP A 850 17.64 -1.53 0.60
N THR A 851 18.01 -2.14 1.73
CA THR A 851 17.19 -2.17 2.94
C THR A 851 16.87 -0.76 3.44
N ALA A 852 17.87 0.13 3.51
CA ALA A 852 17.66 1.50 3.97
C ALA A 852 16.75 2.31 3.01
N VAL A 853 16.96 2.22 1.69
CA VAL A 853 16.17 2.96 0.69
C VAL A 853 14.72 2.45 0.64
N LYS A 854 14.51 1.13 0.57
CA LYS A 854 13.17 0.54 0.48
C LYS A 854 12.26 0.92 1.65
N THR A 855 12.79 1.10 2.86
CA THR A 855 11.96 1.51 4.02
C THR A 855 11.28 2.87 3.80
N ALA A 856 11.96 3.82 3.13
CA ALA A 856 11.41 5.14 2.86
C ALA A 856 10.33 5.09 1.77
N GLU A 857 10.56 4.34 0.70
CA GLU A 857 9.64 4.21 -0.43
C GLU A 857 8.37 3.44 -0.04
N THR A 858 8.53 2.26 0.58
CA THR A 858 7.40 1.42 1.02
C THR A 858 6.54 2.14 2.06
N GLY A 859 7.15 2.78 3.06
CA GLY A 859 6.43 3.57 4.07
C GLY A 859 5.70 4.79 3.49
N TYR A 860 6.23 5.40 2.42
CA TYR A 860 5.52 6.49 1.72
C TYR A 860 4.36 5.96 0.87
N MET A 861 4.55 4.82 0.19
CA MET A 861 3.51 4.16 -0.62
C MET A 861 2.34 3.71 0.25
N SER A 862 2.57 2.92 1.31
CA SER A 862 1.52 2.48 2.24
C SER A 862 0.77 3.67 2.85
N ARG A 863 1.47 4.74 3.26
CA ARG A 863 0.81 5.96 3.74
C ARG A 863 -0.13 6.60 2.70
N ARG A 864 0.21 6.54 1.40
CA ARG A 864 -0.67 7.06 0.33
C ARG A 864 -1.87 6.16 0.09
N LEU A 865 -1.68 4.85 0.10
CA LEU A 865 -2.77 3.87 -0.03
C LEU A 865 -3.76 4.00 1.13
N MET A 866 -3.26 4.03 2.37
CA MET A 866 -4.08 4.21 3.57
C MET A 866 -4.95 5.47 3.46
N LYS A 867 -4.37 6.60 3.04
CA LYS A 867 -5.15 7.85 2.88
C LYS A 867 -6.12 7.89 1.69
N SER A 868 -6.11 6.87 0.83
CA SER A 868 -7.08 6.69 -0.26
C SER A 868 -8.14 5.62 0.04
N LEU A 869 -7.96 4.83 1.10
CA LEU A 869 -8.75 3.63 1.39
C LEU A 869 -9.28 3.58 2.85
N GLU A 870 -8.82 4.46 3.75
CA GLU A 870 -9.17 4.43 5.17
C GLU A 870 -10.66 4.64 5.48
N ASP A 871 -11.45 5.18 4.54
CA ASP A 871 -12.88 5.41 4.71
C ASP A 871 -13.76 4.28 4.12
N LEU A 872 -13.16 3.29 3.44
CA LEU A 872 -13.89 2.16 2.87
C LEU A 872 -14.19 1.10 3.93
N SER A 873 -15.48 0.89 4.16
CA SER A 873 -16.01 -0.11 5.09
C SER A 873 -17.16 -0.90 4.48
N THR A 874 -17.30 -2.17 4.89
CA THR A 874 -18.50 -2.96 4.61
C THR A 874 -19.68 -2.43 5.42
N GLN A 875 -20.83 -2.32 4.78
CA GLN A 875 -22.09 -1.91 5.41
C GLN A 875 -22.95 -3.13 5.74
N TYR A 876 -24.04 -2.92 6.49
CA TYR A 876 -24.98 -3.98 6.86
C TYR A 876 -25.82 -4.54 5.70
N ASP A 877 -25.79 -3.88 4.55
CA ASP A 877 -26.38 -4.33 3.28
C ASP A 877 -25.33 -4.97 2.35
N ASP A 878 -24.21 -5.45 2.92
CA ASP A 878 -23.07 -6.08 2.24
C ASP A 878 -22.30 -5.20 1.24
N THR A 879 -22.73 -3.96 1.01
CA THR A 879 -22.04 -3.01 0.12
C THR A 879 -20.77 -2.44 0.74
N VAL A 880 -19.76 -2.16 -0.09
CA VAL A 880 -18.56 -1.39 0.30
C VAL A 880 -18.77 0.05 -0.12
N ARG A 881 -18.78 0.97 0.83
CA ARG A 881 -19.06 2.40 0.59
C ARG A 881 -17.93 3.31 1.08
N THR A 882 -17.81 4.47 0.45
CA THR A 882 -17.02 5.61 0.97
C THR A 882 -17.76 6.33 2.09
N SER A 883 -17.04 7.19 2.82
CA SER A 883 -17.58 8.14 3.79
C SER A 883 -18.66 9.08 3.21
N GLY A 884 -18.60 9.38 1.91
CA GLY A 884 -19.61 10.15 1.19
C GLY A 884 -20.87 9.36 0.80
N GLY A 885 -20.96 8.08 1.17
CA GLY A 885 -22.08 7.19 0.85
C GLY A 885 -22.05 6.62 -0.58
N ALA A 886 -21.02 6.91 -1.37
CA ALA A 886 -20.86 6.35 -2.71
C ALA A 886 -20.47 4.87 -2.63
N ILE A 887 -21.17 4.02 -3.38
CA ILE A 887 -20.89 2.58 -3.47
C ILE A 887 -19.66 2.38 -4.35
N VAL A 888 -18.67 1.64 -3.84
CA VAL A 888 -17.45 1.25 -4.58
C VAL A 888 -17.56 -0.21 -5.06
N GLN A 889 -18.13 -1.09 -4.24
CA GLN A 889 -18.47 -2.46 -4.61
C GLN A 889 -19.85 -2.80 -4.04
N PHE A 890 -20.70 -3.46 -4.84
CA PHE A 890 -21.99 -3.97 -4.36
C PHE A 890 -21.82 -5.11 -3.34
N GLN A 891 -20.75 -5.90 -3.49
CA GLN A 891 -20.31 -6.89 -2.51
C GLN A 891 -18.78 -6.88 -2.45
N TYR A 892 -18.22 -7.04 -1.25
CA TYR A 892 -16.78 -7.17 -1.09
C TYR A 892 -16.26 -8.40 -1.86
N GLY A 893 -15.25 -8.20 -2.71
CA GLY A 893 -14.63 -9.28 -3.49
C GLY A 893 -15.51 -9.96 -4.55
N ALA A 894 -16.77 -9.53 -4.70
CA ALA A 894 -17.85 -10.22 -5.42
C ALA A 894 -18.23 -11.62 -4.88
N ASP A 895 -17.66 -12.05 -3.74
CA ASP A 895 -17.97 -13.31 -3.06
C ASP A 895 -18.41 -13.14 -1.60
N LYS A 896 -18.27 -11.92 -1.04
CA LYS A 896 -18.54 -11.58 0.37
C LYS A 896 -17.59 -12.28 1.37
N LEU A 897 -16.44 -12.80 0.93
CA LEU A 897 -15.56 -13.60 1.80
C LEU A 897 -14.34 -12.83 2.33
N ASP A 898 -13.94 -13.12 3.57
CA ASP A 898 -12.74 -12.55 4.20
C ASP A 898 -11.48 -13.36 3.80
N PRO A 899 -10.45 -12.73 3.20
CA PRO A 899 -9.17 -13.36 2.90
C PRO A 899 -8.47 -14.01 4.12
N ALA A 900 -8.73 -13.51 5.33
CA ALA A 900 -8.21 -14.09 6.57
C ALA A 900 -8.78 -15.50 6.82
N ASP A 901 -10.05 -15.74 6.47
CA ASP A 901 -10.80 -16.94 6.82
C ASP A 901 -10.85 -18.02 5.73
N MET A 902 -10.15 -17.77 4.61
CA MET A 902 -9.88 -18.77 3.58
C MET A 902 -8.99 -19.92 4.09
N GLU A 903 -9.50 -21.15 4.14
CA GLU A 903 -8.67 -22.32 4.46
C GLU A 903 -7.77 -22.78 3.30
N GLY A 904 -8.21 -22.58 2.05
CA GLY A 904 -7.50 -22.98 0.85
C GLY A 904 -6.82 -21.82 0.10
N PRO A 905 -6.28 -22.07 -1.10
CA PRO A 905 -5.90 -21.03 -2.04
C PRO A 905 -7.16 -20.46 -2.69
N GLY A 906 -7.58 -19.26 -2.28
CA GLY A 906 -8.78 -18.59 -2.81
C GLY A 906 -10.08 -19.38 -2.62
N THR A 907 -10.14 -20.25 -1.60
CA THR A 907 -11.30 -21.10 -1.32
C THR A 907 -11.56 -21.15 0.19
N PRO A 908 -12.83 -21.01 0.64
CA PRO A 908 -13.15 -20.90 2.07
C PRO A 908 -12.91 -22.22 2.82
N VAL A 909 -13.07 -23.37 2.17
CA VAL A 909 -12.98 -24.69 2.81
C VAL A 909 -11.99 -25.59 2.09
N HIS A 910 -11.03 -26.16 2.83
CA HIS A 910 -10.18 -27.21 2.27
C HIS A 910 -10.93 -28.56 2.32
N PHE A 911 -11.61 -28.93 1.23
CA PHE A 911 -12.48 -30.11 1.18
C PHE A 911 -11.77 -31.41 1.62
N GLN A 912 -10.58 -31.73 1.09
CA GLN A 912 -9.88 -32.96 1.46
C GLN A 912 -9.55 -33.07 2.97
N ARG A 913 -9.06 -31.98 3.58
CA ARG A 913 -8.78 -31.94 5.03
C ARG A 913 -10.06 -32.08 5.85
N THR A 914 -11.10 -31.35 5.46
CA THR A 914 -12.41 -31.37 6.14
C THR A 914 -13.08 -32.75 6.03
N TRP A 915 -12.90 -33.44 4.90
CA TRP A 915 -13.31 -34.83 4.72
C TRP A 915 -12.55 -35.76 5.66
N THR A 916 -11.21 -35.76 5.63
CA THR A 916 -10.37 -36.60 6.51
C THR A 916 -10.69 -36.38 7.99
N HIS A 917 -11.00 -35.14 8.37
CA HIS A 917 -11.42 -34.78 9.73
C HIS A 917 -12.79 -35.35 10.10
N ALA A 918 -13.80 -35.19 9.24
CA ALA A 918 -15.13 -35.77 9.47
C ALA A 918 -15.09 -37.31 9.51
N GLU A 919 -14.34 -37.94 8.61
CA GLU A 919 -14.12 -39.39 8.54
C GLU A 919 -13.49 -39.92 9.84
N SER A 920 -12.38 -39.33 10.28
CA SER A 920 -11.65 -39.79 11.47
C SER A 920 -12.44 -39.63 12.79
N LEU A 921 -13.37 -38.66 12.85
CA LEU A 921 -14.26 -38.45 13.99
C LEU A 921 -15.49 -39.37 14.01
N THR A 922 -15.96 -39.84 12.84
CA THR A 922 -17.22 -40.59 12.71
C THR A 922 -17.04 -42.06 12.34
N LEU A 923 -15.80 -42.51 12.10
CA LEU A 923 -15.49 -43.88 11.70
C LEU A 923 -16.04 -44.92 12.69
N ASN A 924 -17.14 -45.55 12.30
CA ASN A 924 -17.79 -46.63 13.04
C ASN A 924 -17.84 -47.88 12.16
N GLU A 925 -17.27 -49.00 12.60
CA GLU A 925 -17.26 -50.25 11.84
C GLU A 925 -18.69 -50.79 11.58
N GLY A 926 -19.61 -50.59 12.53
CA GLY A 926 -20.97 -51.12 12.48
C GLY A 926 -21.94 -50.38 11.55
N GLU A 927 -21.61 -49.18 11.07
CA GLU A 927 -22.45 -48.45 10.10
C GLU A 927 -22.24 -49.02 8.67
N PRO A 928 -23.29 -49.26 7.86
CA PRO A 928 -23.12 -49.70 6.47
C PRO A 928 -22.42 -48.64 5.61
N SER A 929 -21.70 -49.08 4.57
CA SER A 929 -21.18 -48.16 3.54
C SER A 929 -22.28 -47.87 2.52
N LEU A 930 -22.50 -46.58 2.24
CA LEU A 930 -23.45 -46.11 1.24
C LEU A 930 -23.05 -46.51 -0.19
N MET A 931 -24.04 -46.68 -1.04
CA MET A 931 -23.92 -46.84 -2.49
C MET A 931 -23.67 -45.49 -3.18
N PRO A 932 -23.02 -45.44 -4.37
CA PRO A 932 -22.79 -44.19 -5.09
C PRO A 932 -24.04 -43.33 -5.31
N HIS A 933 -25.19 -43.96 -5.61
CA HIS A 933 -26.46 -43.25 -5.78
C HIS A 933 -27.07 -42.75 -4.46
N GLU A 934 -26.88 -43.47 -3.35
CA GLU A 934 -27.32 -43.04 -2.02
C GLU A 934 -26.49 -41.85 -1.51
N ILE A 935 -25.17 -41.84 -1.80
CA ILE A 935 -24.28 -40.71 -1.52
C ILE A 935 -24.76 -39.45 -2.25
N GLN A 936 -25.09 -39.58 -3.55
CA GLN A 936 -25.62 -38.49 -4.36
C GLN A 936 -26.99 -38.02 -3.88
N GLY A 937 -27.91 -38.95 -3.58
CA GLY A 937 -29.25 -38.61 -3.05
C GLY A 937 -29.20 -37.92 -1.70
N LEU A 938 -28.39 -38.43 -0.76
CA LEU A 938 -28.23 -37.82 0.57
C LEU A 938 -27.58 -36.43 0.46
N CYS A 939 -26.56 -36.26 -0.39
CA CYS A 939 -25.95 -34.97 -0.69
C CYS A 939 -27.00 -33.97 -1.20
N LYS A 940 -27.77 -34.33 -2.24
CA LYS A 940 -28.82 -33.47 -2.80
C LYS A 940 -29.85 -33.05 -1.77
N SER A 941 -30.39 -34.01 -1.00
CA SER A 941 -31.38 -33.72 0.05
C SER A 941 -30.90 -32.75 1.14
N MET A 942 -29.59 -32.68 1.40
CA MET A 942 -29.01 -31.72 2.33
C MET A 942 -28.73 -30.36 1.69
N LEU A 943 -28.30 -30.34 0.43
CA LEU A 943 -28.01 -29.09 -0.28
C LEU A 943 -29.29 -28.39 -0.78
N GLU A 944 -30.37 -29.11 -1.07
CA GLU A 944 -31.66 -28.57 -1.51
C GLU A 944 -32.19 -27.48 -0.56
N VAL A 945 -32.10 -27.71 0.76
CA VAL A 945 -32.49 -26.74 1.81
C VAL A 945 -31.70 -25.43 1.73
N GLU A 946 -30.45 -25.46 1.25
CA GLU A 946 -29.64 -24.26 1.02
C GLU A 946 -29.84 -23.70 -0.40
N ARG A 947 -30.15 -24.53 -1.41
CA ARG A 947 -30.50 -24.08 -2.77
C ARG A 947 -31.78 -23.27 -2.78
N GLU A 948 -32.78 -23.65 -1.99
CA GLU A 948 -34.03 -22.88 -1.81
C GLU A 948 -33.77 -21.44 -1.32
N ARG A 949 -32.71 -21.21 -0.54
CA ARG A 949 -32.32 -19.86 -0.10
C ARG A 949 -31.67 -19.02 -1.19
N PHE A 950 -31.10 -19.66 -2.20
CA PHE A 950 -30.39 -19.02 -3.32
C PHE A 950 -31.15 -19.17 -4.64
N SER A 951 -32.48 -19.02 -4.60
CA SER A 951 -33.34 -19.00 -5.79
C SER A 951 -32.89 -17.94 -6.79
N ARG A 952 -32.64 -18.31 -8.05
CA ARG A 952 -32.24 -17.36 -9.10
C ARG A 952 -33.44 -16.59 -9.63
N LYS A 953 -33.32 -15.26 -9.71
CA LYS A 953 -34.40 -14.38 -10.19
C LYS A 953 -33.85 -13.34 -11.16
N GLY A 954 -34.57 -13.10 -12.26
CA GLY A 954 -34.16 -12.15 -13.29
C GLY A 954 -34.18 -10.70 -12.77
N LEU A 955 -33.04 -10.00 -12.89
CA LEU A 955 -32.78 -8.69 -12.26
C LEU A 955 -33.82 -7.59 -12.57
N LEU A 956 -34.48 -7.66 -13.73
CA LEU A 956 -35.44 -6.64 -14.19
C LEU A 956 -36.91 -6.99 -13.95
N ARG A 957 -37.24 -8.28 -13.82
CA ARG A 957 -38.63 -8.77 -13.78
C ARG A 957 -38.97 -9.60 -12.54
N ASN A 958 -37.95 -9.96 -11.75
CA ASN A 958 -38.06 -10.85 -10.60
C ASN A 958 -38.69 -12.22 -10.96
N GLU A 959 -38.52 -12.65 -12.22
CA GLU A 959 -38.98 -13.93 -12.75
C GLU A 959 -38.02 -15.04 -12.31
N GLU A 960 -38.54 -16.19 -11.89
CA GLU A 960 -37.71 -17.31 -11.44
C GLU A 960 -37.03 -17.97 -12.66
N LEU A 961 -35.69 -18.02 -12.62
CA LEU A 961 -34.84 -18.58 -13.66
C LEU A 961 -34.29 -19.94 -13.22
N ASP A 962 -33.78 -20.73 -14.17
CA ASP A 962 -33.15 -22.01 -13.86
C ASP A 962 -31.90 -21.82 -12.98
N TYR A 963 -31.77 -22.66 -11.96
CA TYR A 963 -30.71 -22.57 -10.94
C TYR A 963 -29.30 -22.72 -11.53
N GLU A 964 -29.17 -23.27 -12.74
CA GLU A 964 -27.92 -23.42 -13.48
C GLU A 964 -27.75 -22.46 -14.68
N ASP A 965 -28.69 -21.54 -14.94
CA ASP A 965 -28.58 -20.51 -16.00
C ASP A 965 -27.45 -19.50 -15.76
N CYS A 966 -26.34 -19.65 -16.48
CA CYS A 966 -25.17 -18.77 -16.41
C CYS A 966 -25.22 -17.55 -17.36
N SER A 967 -26.40 -17.13 -17.85
CA SER A 967 -26.52 -15.94 -18.71
C SER A 967 -26.23 -14.64 -17.93
N ASP A 968 -25.69 -13.60 -18.60
CA ASP A 968 -25.35 -12.32 -17.95
C ASP A 968 -26.55 -11.65 -17.24
N TYR A 969 -27.78 -11.92 -17.71
CA TYR A 969 -29.04 -11.45 -17.11
C TYR A 969 -29.38 -12.16 -15.78
N ALA A 970 -28.83 -13.35 -15.57
CA ALA A 970 -29.11 -14.27 -14.49
C ALA A 970 -28.00 -14.30 -13.41
N ILE A 971 -26.92 -13.54 -13.59
CA ILE A 971 -25.87 -13.34 -12.59
C ILE A 971 -26.38 -12.34 -11.56
N ASP A 972 -26.41 -12.76 -10.29
CA ASP A 972 -26.84 -11.96 -9.16
C ASP A 972 -25.85 -12.11 -7.98
N GLU A 973 -25.94 -11.19 -7.02
CA GLU A 973 -26.44 -11.61 -5.71
C GLU A 973 -25.66 -12.71 -4.98
N HIS A 974 -26.02 -13.94 -5.32
CA HIS A 974 -25.73 -15.17 -4.61
C HIS A 974 -24.84 -16.12 -5.43
N GLU A 975 -24.28 -15.68 -6.56
CA GLU A 975 -23.47 -16.52 -7.45
C GLU A 975 -22.30 -17.19 -6.72
N GLY A 976 -21.61 -16.50 -5.82
CA GLY A 976 -20.55 -17.07 -4.98
C GLY A 976 -21.05 -18.24 -4.10
N GLY A 977 -22.23 -18.09 -3.48
CA GLY A 977 -22.87 -19.14 -2.69
C GLY A 977 -23.29 -20.34 -3.55
N ARG A 978 -23.89 -20.09 -4.72
CA ARG A 978 -24.29 -21.16 -5.65
C ARG A 978 -23.09 -21.93 -6.19
N SER A 979 -22.02 -21.22 -6.56
CA SER A 979 -20.74 -21.79 -6.99
C SER A 979 -20.10 -22.67 -5.90
N PHE A 980 -20.19 -22.25 -4.63
CA PHE A 980 -19.73 -23.06 -3.50
C PHE A 980 -20.56 -24.35 -3.31
N LEU A 981 -21.90 -24.28 -3.39
CA LEU A 981 -22.76 -25.48 -3.33
C LEU A 981 -22.48 -26.45 -4.49
N ARG A 982 -22.27 -25.94 -5.71
CA ARG A 982 -21.85 -26.74 -6.89
C ARG A 982 -20.47 -27.39 -6.67
N SER A 983 -19.56 -26.70 -5.98
CA SER A 983 -18.23 -27.21 -5.64
C SER A 983 -18.29 -28.37 -4.62
N ILE A 984 -19.18 -28.29 -3.62
CA ILE A 984 -19.45 -29.40 -2.69
C ILE A 984 -20.00 -30.62 -3.44
N GLU A 985 -21.00 -30.43 -4.31
CA GLU A 985 -21.59 -31.52 -5.10
C GLU A 985 -20.54 -32.17 -6.03
N SER A 986 -19.70 -31.37 -6.69
CA SER A 986 -18.58 -31.84 -7.53
C SER A 986 -17.58 -32.70 -6.75
N TYR A 987 -17.18 -32.26 -5.56
CA TYR A 987 -16.27 -33.03 -4.70
C TYR A 987 -16.91 -34.36 -4.25
N ILE A 988 -18.17 -34.35 -3.81
CA ILE A 988 -18.88 -35.57 -3.39
C ILE A 988 -19.11 -36.53 -4.58
N ASN A 989 -19.38 -36.01 -5.78
CA ASN A 989 -19.45 -36.80 -7.01
C ASN A 989 -18.12 -37.48 -7.34
N SER A 990 -16.98 -36.81 -7.08
CA SER A 990 -15.65 -37.43 -7.25
C SER A 990 -15.43 -38.59 -6.26
N LEU A 991 -15.91 -38.45 -5.01
CA LEU A 991 -15.88 -39.51 -4.00
C LEU A 991 -16.80 -40.68 -4.37
N ALA A 992 -18.04 -40.41 -4.80
CA ALA A 992 -18.98 -41.43 -5.27
C ALA A 992 -18.41 -42.21 -6.50
N SER A 993 -17.74 -41.52 -7.42
CA SER A 993 -17.02 -42.14 -8.54
C SER A 993 -15.86 -43.03 -8.07
N LYS A 994 -15.09 -42.59 -7.05
CA LYS A 994 -14.02 -43.39 -6.42
C LYS A 994 -14.59 -44.66 -5.79
N VAL A 995 -15.70 -44.57 -5.04
CA VAL A 995 -16.40 -45.74 -4.49
C VAL A 995 -16.85 -46.68 -5.61
N GLY A 996 -17.49 -46.16 -6.67
CA GLY A 996 -17.90 -46.96 -7.82
C GLY A 996 -16.75 -47.73 -8.49
N LYS A 997 -15.60 -47.07 -8.71
CA LYS A 997 -14.39 -47.71 -9.25
C LYS A 997 -13.85 -48.81 -8.33
N VAL A 998 -13.76 -48.57 -7.02
CA VAL A 998 -13.30 -49.57 -6.05
C VAL A 998 -14.24 -50.77 -6.00
N ARG A 999 -15.57 -50.56 -6.09
CA ARG A 999 -16.57 -51.64 -6.14
C ARG A 999 -16.46 -52.48 -7.42
N ALA A 1000 -16.27 -51.84 -8.57
CA ALA A 1000 -16.07 -52.54 -9.84
C ALA A 1000 -14.77 -53.39 -9.82
N VAL A 1001 -13.68 -52.86 -9.28
CA VAL A 1001 -12.42 -53.61 -9.08
C VAL A 1001 -12.60 -54.78 -8.10
N ALA A 1002 -13.46 -54.63 -7.09
CA ALA A 1002 -13.81 -55.69 -6.15
C ALA A 1002 -14.84 -56.71 -6.69
N GLY A 1003 -15.27 -56.58 -7.96
CA GLY A 1003 -16.17 -57.54 -8.63
C GLY A 1003 -17.66 -57.35 -8.33
N PHE A 1004 -18.08 -56.17 -7.86
CA PHE A 1004 -19.51 -55.85 -7.66
C PHE A 1004 -20.03 -54.98 -8.81
N ASP A 1005 -21.04 -55.48 -9.52
CA ASP A 1005 -21.84 -54.68 -10.45
C ASP A 1005 -22.70 -53.63 -9.73
N ASN A 1006 -23.16 -52.62 -10.48
CA ASN A 1006 -24.02 -51.54 -9.98
C ASN A 1006 -25.44 -51.98 -9.58
N SER A 1007 -25.79 -53.27 -9.70
CA SER A 1007 -27.12 -53.82 -9.39
C SER A 1007 -27.13 -54.57 -8.05
N ASN A 1008 -28.30 -54.63 -7.40
CA ASN A 1008 -28.51 -55.19 -6.06
C ASN A 1008 -28.33 -56.73 -6.00
N SER A 1009 -27.10 -57.21 -6.13
CA SER A 1009 -26.72 -58.61 -5.84
C SER A 1009 -26.36 -58.76 -4.36
N SER A 1010 -27.33 -59.20 -3.56
CA SER A 1010 -27.30 -59.14 -2.09
C SER A 1010 -26.48 -60.25 -1.39
N VAL A 1011 -25.66 -61.03 -2.11
CA VAL A 1011 -25.14 -62.31 -1.58
C VAL A 1011 -23.68 -62.61 -1.99
N ARG A 1012 -22.85 -62.86 -0.96
CA ARG A 1012 -21.53 -63.56 -0.95
C ARG A 1012 -20.30 -62.87 -1.59
N ASN A 1013 -19.72 -61.93 -0.84
CA ASN A 1013 -18.32 -62.10 -0.37
C ASN A 1013 -17.99 -61.13 0.78
N ALA A 1014 -18.00 -61.61 2.02
CA ALA A 1014 -17.68 -60.80 3.20
C ALA A 1014 -16.26 -60.20 3.15
N ILE A 1015 -15.32 -60.90 2.51
CA ILE A 1015 -13.94 -60.44 2.30
C ILE A 1015 -13.89 -59.27 1.32
N ALA A 1016 -14.64 -59.34 0.21
CA ALA A 1016 -14.67 -58.27 -0.80
C ALA A 1016 -15.41 -57.03 -0.28
N GLN A 1017 -16.52 -57.23 0.44
CA GLN A 1017 -17.20 -56.13 1.16
C GLN A 1017 -16.30 -55.52 2.24
N GLY A 1018 -15.54 -56.35 2.97
CA GLY A 1018 -14.54 -55.89 3.94
C GLY A 1018 -13.39 -55.10 3.29
N HIS A 1019 -12.98 -55.45 2.07
CA HIS A 1019 -12.01 -54.68 1.31
C HIS A 1019 -12.56 -53.30 0.89
N ILE A 1020 -13.78 -53.24 0.34
CA ILE A 1020 -14.45 -51.97 0.02
C ILE A 1020 -14.58 -51.09 1.27
N ASN A 1021 -15.02 -51.67 2.39
CA ASN A 1021 -15.20 -50.99 3.67
C ASN A 1021 -13.89 -50.49 4.31
N ARG A 1022 -12.72 -50.91 3.82
CA ARG A 1022 -11.40 -50.39 4.26
C ARG A 1022 -10.81 -49.38 3.28
N THR A 1023 -11.12 -49.51 1.98
CA THR A 1023 -10.51 -48.71 0.91
C THR A 1023 -11.28 -47.43 0.59
N ALA A 1024 -12.62 -47.44 0.71
CA ALA A 1024 -13.48 -46.32 0.34
C ALA A 1024 -14.83 -46.33 1.06
N LYS A 1025 -14.87 -46.60 2.38
CA LYS A 1025 -16.11 -46.54 3.15
C LYS A 1025 -16.62 -45.11 3.23
N ILE A 1026 -17.89 -44.90 2.89
CA ILE A 1026 -18.60 -43.64 3.11
C ILE A 1026 -19.85 -43.97 3.92
N SER A 1027 -19.93 -43.44 5.13
CA SER A 1027 -21.09 -43.60 6.00
C SER A 1027 -22.02 -42.39 5.90
N ALA A 1028 -23.28 -42.55 6.34
CA ALA A 1028 -24.24 -41.46 6.35
C ALA A 1028 -23.89 -40.41 7.42
N THR A 1029 -23.33 -40.84 8.56
CA THR A 1029 -22.85 -39.93 9.61
C THR A 1029 -21.66 -39.08 9.14
N THR A 1030 -20.67 -39.67 8.46
CA THR A 1030 -19.52 -38.95 7.89
C THR A 1030 -19.97 -37.90 6.88
N LEU A 1031 -20.85 -38.27 5.93
CA LEU A 1031 -21.29 -37.35 4.87
C LEU A 1031 -22.09 -36.17 5.45
N ARG A 1032 -22.98 -36.42 6.41
CA ARG A 1032 -23.75 -35.37 7.11
C ARG A 1032 -22.83 -34.41 7.86
N LEU A 1033 -21.82 -34.93 8.58
CA LEU A 1033 -20.88 -34.11 9.33
C LEU A 1033 -19.99 -33.27 8.40
N PHE A 1034 -19.51 -33.85 7.29
CA PHE A 1034 -18.74 -33.15 6.27
C PHE A 1034 -19.50 -31.96 5.67
N ILE A 1035 -20.74 -32.19 5.18
CA ILE A 1035 -21.57 -31.11 4.60
C ILE A 1035 -21.84 -30.02 5.63
N LYS A 1036 -22.15 -30.40 6.88
CA LYS A 1036 -22.33 -29.46 7.99
C LYS A 1036 -21.08 -28.58 8.20
N PHE A 1037 -19.89 -29.17 8.27
CA PHE A 1037 -18.65 -28.42 8.43
C PHE A 1037 -18.36 -27.48 7.24
N CYS A 1038 -18.65 -27.92 6.00
CA CYS A 1038 -18.51 -27.05 4.83
C CYS A 1038 -19.40 -25.80 4.92
N LEU A 1039 -20.68 -25.96 5.30
CA LEU A 1039 -21.63 -24.86 5.43
C LEU A 1039 -21.30 -23.94 6.62
N GLU A 1040 -20.92 -24.49 7.77
CA GLU A 1040 -20.52 -23.70 8.94
C GLU A 1040 -19.24 -22.89 8.69
N LYS A 1041 -18.25 -23.46 8.00
CA LYS A 1041 -17.01 -22.76 7.63
C LYS A 1041 -17.24 -21.68 6.58
N PHE A 1042 -18.07 -21.94 5.57
CA PHE A 1042 -18.47 -20.93 4.58
C PHE A 1042 -19.12 -19.71 5.25
N LYS A 1043 -20.11 -19.94 6.13
CA LYS A 1043 -20.78 -18.87 6.85
C LYS A 1043 -19.85 -18.07 7.78
N LYS A 1044 -18.87 -18.72 8.41
CA LYS A 1044 -17.83 -18.05 9.21
C LYS A 1044 -16.89 -17.19 8.37
N ALA A 1045 -16.60 -17.60 7.14
CA ALA A 1045 -15.71 -16.87 6.23
C ALA A 1045 -16.36 -15.64 5.56
N HIS A 1046 -17.61 -15.31 5.86
CA HIS A 1046 -18.22 -14.06 5.38
C HIS A 1046 -17.60 -12.85 6.07
N VAL A 1047 -17.35 -11.76 5.33
CA VAL A 1047 -16.90 -10.49 5.91
C VAL A 1047 -17.98 -9.93 6.83
N GLU A 1048 -17.58 -9.52 8.03
CA GLU A 1048 -18.48 -8.89 9.00
C GLU A 1048 -18.85 -7.44 8.57
N PRO A 1049 -20.10 -6.99 8.78
CA PRO A 1049 -20.46 -5.58 8.61
C PRO A 1049 -19.65 -4.66 9.53
N GLY A 1050 -19.26 -3.49 9.02
CA GLY A 1050 -18.40 -2.53 9.72
C GLY A 1050 -16.90 -2.84 9.62
N HIS A 1051 -16.49 -3.92 8.94
CA HIS A 1051 -15.09 -4.23 8.75
C HIS A 1051 -14.40 -3.13 7.91
N PRO A 1052 -13.25 -2.57 8.35
CA PRO A 1052 -12.54 -1.49 7.65
C PRO A 1052 -11.71 -2.05 6.47
N VAL A 1053 -12.41 -2.61 5.47
CA VAL A 1053 -11.81 -3.37 4.37
C VAL A 1053 -10.76 -2.60 3.56
N GLY A 1054 -10.91 -1.28 3.41
CA GLY A 1054 -9.91 -0.48 2.71
C GLY A 1054 -8.63 -0.26 3.52
N ALA A 1055 -8.73 -0.10 4.84
CA ALA A 1055 -7.56 0.01 5.72
C ALA A 1055 -6.81 -1.32 5.87
N VAL A 1056 -7.48 -2.45 5.62
CA VAL A 1056 -6.86 -3.79 5.56
C VAL A 1056 -6.27 -4.09 4.18
N GLY A 1057 -6.83 -3.52 3.11
CA GLY A 1057 -6.31 -3.61 1.74
C GLY A 1057 -5.14 -2.67 1.41
N ALA A 1058 -4.83 -1.71 2.28
CA ALA A 1058 -3.78 -0.68 2.14
C ALA A 1058 -2.40 -1.07 2.68
#